data_AF-A0A7W8WIP2-F1
#
_entry.id   AF-A0A7W8WIP2-F1
#
_cell.length_a   1.000
_cell.length_b   1.000
_cell.length_c   1.000
_cell.angle_alpha   90.00
_cell.angle_beta   90.00
_cell.angle_gamma   90.00
#
_symmetry.space_group_name_H-M   'P 1'
#
loop_
_entity.id
_entity.type
_entity.pdbx_description
1 polymer ?
#
loop_
_entity_poly.entity_id
_entity_poly.type
_entity_poly.pdbx_seq_one_letter_code
_entity_poly.pdbx_strand_id
1 'polypeptide(L)'
;MSLTPVAFAAGSLPQGGRYVAGTGAIASQGNGLVITQPGSTRGVIDWNSFSIGRNNSVTFDNGSGATLNRVTGGSPSAIVGRLGATGSVYVINPQGIVVGPSGVITTGGRFVASTLDICNDAFIQGSGSLTLSGNSNAAVINLGKISSGGGDVFLIARHDVINAGTVAAPNGTAELAVGEQVLLQDSGSSRQVFVQTGSQGTVVNKGRITAAQISLQAADGNVYALAGSGTRIRATGTASRDGHVWLVADGGRVSQLGKISASNADGGGGTVDTQAAQFTFGRHAAVHAGQWNLSTPDFTIDDSATHTLQRSLNAGTSIDIATTGANGATGDLGVASSLRWSGPASLTLAAYHNVSVATGTTIANSGAGNLTLRADASGIDNGGSVTNSGTIDWSKSTGIVSALYDMNGSYNPGTIVANSAWTAAPYSGLITQVTGYRLVNSVADLQNVSLDLAGNYALGKDLDASATGTSFAFSSLGNATTPFSGQFDGMGHVINRFSQYDQGSLVPAVGLFGVIGPTGVVRNVGMTNADLGTFVYFPQGIALGILAGENQGLITYAYTTGGRGSGAFEGAVLGGLVGRNVGLIERSWSSAFVGSAGLLGGLVGGNGGTIVQSYATGTVSGGNHGSGGGLVGANDGTISQSYATGRVYGPFSAGGLALSNTGLIEQSFASGEVRGPTFQGPDYGTYGGIVAVQGVPAGVPLASNVYWDKETTTRTKSSGYGAQLSASNGLTTAQMSNPASFDASWDFSETGTWVIPAGATHPILRWQLGQ
;
A
#
# COMPACT_ATOMS: atom_id res chain seq x y z
N MET A 1 -9.93 51.77 67.22
CA MET A 1 -10.69 50.59 66.76
C MET A 1 -10.83 50.72 65.24
N SER A 2 -9.86 50.21 64.49
CA SER A 2 -9.90 48.89 63.82
C SER A 2 -10.92 48.86 62.67
N LEU A 3 -10.44 49.28 61.49
CA LEU A 3 -11.03 48.97 60.18
C LEU A 3 -11.02 47.45 59.99
N THR A 4 -12.20 46.83 59.91
CA THR A 4 -12.36 45.47 59.38
C THR A 4 -12.15 45.51 57.86
N PRO A 5 -11.16 44.77 57.31
CA PRO A 5 -11.05 44.63 55.87
C PRO A 5 -12.16 43.70 55.38
N VAL A 6 -12.94 44.15 54.40
CA VAL A 6 -13.78 43.28 53.58
C VAL A 6 -12.81 42.42 52.76
N ALA A 7 -12.72 41.14 53.10
CA ALA A 7 -11.97 40.16 52.32
C ALA A 7 -12.66 40.03 50.95
N PHE A 8 -11.96 40.43 49.88
CA PHE A 8 -12.32 40.04 48.53
C PHE A 8 -12.33 38.52 48.46
N ALA A 9 -13.48 37.93 48.12
CA ALA A 9 -13.60 36.49 47.89
C ALA A 9 -12.55 36.07 46.84
N ALA A 10 -11.54 35.30 47.27
CA ALA A 10 -10.65 34.61 46.37
C ALA A 10 -11.52 33.78 45.40
N GLY A 11 -11.21 33.82 44.10
CA GLY A 11 -12.00 33.11 43.09
C GLY A 11 -12.10 31.60 43.36
N SER A 12 -12.96 30.88 42.64
CA SER A 12 -13.13 29.43 42.82
C SER A 12 -11.82 28.64 42.63
N LEU A 13 -11.50 27.78 43.60
CA LEU A 13 -10.47 26.73 43.51
C LEU A 13 -11.17 25.36 43.66
N PRO A 14 -10.58 24.25 43.18
CA PRO A 14 -11.10 22.92 43.46
C PRO A 14 -11.33 22.67 44.96
N GLN A 15 -12.41 21.98 45.32
CA GLN A 15 -12.84 21.78 46.71
C GLN A 15 -13.06 20.30 47.04
N GLY A 16 -12.73 19.90 48.27
CA GLY A 16 -13.01 18.56 48.79
C GLY A 16 -12.12 17.45 48.21
N GLY A 17 -10.93 17.79 47.71
CA GLY A 17 -10.01 16.83 47.09
C GLY A 17 -9.53 15.77 48.06
N ARG A 18 -9.67 14.49 47.68
CA ARG A 18 -9.15 13.34 48.44
C ARG A 18 -8.62 12.27 47.50
N TYR A 19 -7.41 11.79 47.76
CA TYR A 19 -6.88 10.60 47.10
C TYR A 19 -7.71 9.36 47.46
N VAL A 20 -8.24 8.69 46.44
CA VAL A 20 -9.00 7.43 46.57
C VAL A 20 -8.23 6.23 46.00
N ALA A 21 -7.19 6.48 45.19
CA ALA A 21 -6.19 5.49 44.81
C ALA A 21 -4.84 6.17 44.53
N GLY A 22 -3.73 5.46 44.75
CA GLY A 22 -2.39 6.05 44.74
C GLY A 22 -2.15 6.96 45.96
N THR A 23 -1.03 7.69 45.96
CA THR A 23 -0.62 8.55 47.09
C THR A 23 -0.10 9.88 46.60
N GLY A 24 -0.36 10.96 47.35
CA GLY A 24 0.15 12.29 47.09
C GLY A 24 -0.33 13.29 48.14
N ALA A 25 -0.05 14.57 47.90
CA ALA A 25 -0.42 15.68 48.78
C ALA A 25 -1.14 16.78 48.00
N ILE A 26 -2.11 17.44 48.63
CA ILE A 26 -2.83 18.60 48.10
C ILE A 26 -2.57 19.76 49.05
N ALA A 27 -1.93 20.81 48.58
CA ALA A 27 -1.57 21.99 49.38
C ALA A 27 -2.05 23.28 48.72
N SER A 28 -2.55 24.22 49.51
CA SER A 28 -2.83 25.58 49.04
C SER A 28 -1.53 26.38 48.99
N GLN A 29 -1.33 27.13 47.90
CA GLN A 29 -0.20 28.03 47.73
C GLN A 29 -0.67 29.35 47.12
N GLY A 30 -0.75 30.40 47.93
CA GLY A 30 -1.24 31.71 47.51
C GLY A 30 -2.69 31.63 46.97
N ASN A 31 -2.89 32.04 45.73
CA ASN A 31 -4.14 31.96 44.98
C ASN A 31 -4.31 30.62 44.22
N GLY A 32 -3.57 29.58 44.61
CA GLY A 32 -3.54 28.31 43.88
C GLY A 32 -3.53 27.04 44.74
N LEU A 33 -3.60 25.90 44.07
CA LEU A 33 -3.37 24.57 44.63
C LEU A 33 -2.14 23.93 43.96
N VAL A 34 -1.32 23.26 44.76
CA VAL A 34 -0.28 22.35 44.29
C VAL A 34 -0.64 20.94 44.71
N ILE A 35 -0.67 20.04 43.73
CA ILE A 35 -0.87 18.61 43.92
C ILE A 35 0.46 17.93 43.62
N THR A 36 1.06 17.29 44.62
CA THR A 36 2.33 16.59 44.48
C THR A 36 2.10 15.09 44.51
N GLN A 37 2.62 14.39 43.50
CA GLN A 37 2.51 12.93 43.37
C GLN A 37 3.91 12.33 43.21
N PRO A 38 4.45 11.65 44.23
CA PRO A 38 5.83 11.19 44.22
C PRO A 38 6.06 10.04 43.23
N GLY A 39 7.28 9.98 42.69
CA GLY A 39 7.81 8.82 41.98
C GLY A 39 7.23 8.54 40.59
N SER A 40 6.68 9.56 39.90
CA SER A 40 6.03 9.38 38.59
C SER A 40 4.93 8.30 38.57
N THR A 41 4.24 8.14 39.69
CA THR A 41 3.20 7.12 39.89
C THR A 41 1.88 7.53 39.23
N ARG A 42 0.84 6.71 39.38
CA ARG A 42 -0.54 7.06 39.02
C ARG A 42 -1.37 7.31 40.28
N GLY A 43 -2.28 8.27 40.24
CA GLY A 43 -3.14 8.61 41.37
C GLY A 43 -4.53 9.06 40.94
N VAL A 44 -5.53 8.78 41.78
CA VAL A 44 -6.94 9.16 41.59
C VAL A 44 -7.38 10.03 42.75
N ILE A 45 -7.90 11.21 42.45
CA ILE A 45 -8.42 12.18 43.40
C ILE A 45 -9.89 12.44 43.09
N ASP A 46 -10.75 12.19 44.08
CA ASP A 46 -12.15 12.62 44.02
C ASP A 46 -12.29 14.03 44.57
N TRP A 47 -13.13 14.85 43.93
CA TRP A 47 -13.38 16.25 44.25
C TRP A 47 -14.88 16.53 44.34
N ASN A 48 -15.31 17.32 45.33
CA ASN A 48 -16.69 17.82 45.36
C ASN A 48 -16.95 18.82 44.22
N SER A 49 -15.95 19.62 43.86
CA SER A 49 -15.99 20.50 42.70
C SER A 49 -14.57 20.75 42.19
N PHE A 50 -14.41 20.93 40.87
CA PHE A 50 -13.13 21.23 40.25
C PHE A 50 -13.29 22.43 39.30
N SER A 51 -13.13 23.64 39.83
CA SER A 51 -13.16 24.88 39.04
C SER A 51 -11.97 25.76 39.40
N ILE A 52 -11.48 26.51 38.42
CA ILE A 52 -10.30 27.38 38.56
C ILE A 52 -10.67 28.77 38.06
N GLY A 53 -10.87 29.71 39.00
CA GLY A 53 -11.18 31.10 38.70
C GLY A 53 -10.05 31.83 37.95
N ARG A 54 -10.37 32.94 37.28
CA ARG A 54 -9.47 33.68 36.37
C ARG A 54 -8.09 33.99 36.94
N ASN A 55 -8.00 34.32 38.22
CA ASN A 55 -6.76 34.69 38.89
C ASN A 55 -6.16 33.55 39.71
N ASN A 56 -6.64 32.32 39.54
CA ASN A 56 -6.20 31.16 40.30
C ASN A 56 -5.39 30.19 39.43
N SER A 57 -4.58 29.36 40.08
CA SER A 57 -3.80 28.32 39.41
C SER A 57 -3.86 26.98 40.14
N VAL A 58 -3.88 25.89 39.39
CA VAL A 58 -3.69 24.54 39.91
C VAL A 58 -2.49 23.93 39.21
N THR A 59 -1.53 23.42 39.98
CA THR A 59 -0.31 22.79 39.44
C THR A 59 -0.20 21.36 39.95
N PHE A 60 -0.03 20.41 39.04
CA PHE A 60 0.30 19.02 39.33
C PHE A 60 1.81 18.80 39.14
N ASP A 61 2.49 18.47 40.23
CA ASP A 61 3.86 17.99 40.20
C ASP A 61 3.86 16.46 40.33
N ASN A 62 3.71 15.78 39.19
CA ASN A 62 3.56 14.33 39.11
C ASN A 62 4.62 13.65 38.23
N GLY A 63 5.73 14.33 37.93
CA GLY A 63 6.82 13.80 37.12
C GLY A 63 6.36 13.38 35.72
N SER A 64 6.66 12.15 35.31
CA SER A 64 6.11 11.53 34.09
C SER A 64 4.84 10.71 34.36
N GLY A 65 4.31 10.77 35.58
CA GLY A 65 3.14 10.03 36.04
C GLY A 65 1.81 10.58 35.52
N ALA A 66 0.71 10.07 36.08
CA ALA A 66 -0.64 10.49 35.68
C ALA A 66 -1.56 10.70 36.89
N THR A 67 -2.38 11.76 36.87
CA THR A 67 -3.33 12.05 37.94
C THR A 67 -4.74 12.20 37.38
N LEU A 68 -5.67 11.35 37.85
CA LEU A 68 -7.10 11.42 37.52
C LEU A 68 -7.84 12.22 38.58
N ASN A 69 -8.53 13.26 38.14
CA ASN A 69 -9.35 14.14 38.98
C ASN A 69 -10.81 13.91 38.63
N ARG A 70 -11.56 13.24 39.52
CA ARG A 70 -12.98 12.94 39.32
C ARG A 70 -13.83 13.87 40.15
N VAL A 71 -14.78 14.55 39.51
CA VAL A 71 -15.77 15.37 40.22
C VAL A 71 -16.98 14.51 40.57
N THR A 72 -17.29 14.41 41.85
CA THR A 72 -18.42 13.64 42.39
C THR A 72 -19.60 14.52 42.81
N GLY A 73 -19.42 15.84 42.88
CA GLY A 73 -20.49 16.79 43.17
C GLY A 73 -21.29 17.23 41.93
N GLY A 74 -22.35 18.00 42.16
CA GLY A 74 -23.34 18.37 41.13
C GLY A 74 -23.02 19.62 40.30
N SER A 75 -21.77 20.10 40.25
CA SER A 75 -21.40 21.33 39.52
C SER A 75 -20.46 21.07 38.34
N PRO A 76 -20.65 21.77 37.20
CA PRO A 76 -19.71 21.68 36.07
C PRO A 76 -18.34 22.26 36.43
N SER A 77 -17.30 21.80 35.74
CA SER A 77 -15.94 22.31 35.88
C SER A 77 -15.74 23.55 35.02
N ALA A 78 -15.54 24.73 35.63
CA ALA A 78 -15.19 25.96 34.93
C ALA A 78 -13.70 26.29 35.13
N ILE A 79 -12.89 26.11 34.07
CA ILE A 79 -11.45 26.40 34.06
C ILE A 79 -11.21 27.72 33.34
N VAL A 80 -11.15 28.80 34.10
CA VAL A 80 -10.97 30.18 33.61
C VAL A 80 -9.57 30.72 33.94
N GLY A 81 -8.90 30.12 34.94
CA GLY A 81 -7.50 30.38 35.31
C GLY A 81 -6.52 29.40 34.68
N ARG A 82 -5.47 29.03 35.42
CA ARG A 82 -4.36 28.19 34.91
C ARG A 82 -4.36 26.78 35.50
N LEU A 83 -4.18 25.77 34.66
CA LEU A 83 -3.93 24.38 35.06
C LEU A 83 -2.60 23.92 34.45
N GLY A 84 -1.62 23.61 35.30
CA GLY A 84 -0.30 23.13 34.89
C GLY A 84 -0.02 21.71 35.37
N ALA A 85 0.74 20.92 34.61
CA ALA A 85 1.24 19.62 35.06
C ALA A 85 2.61 19.27 34.46
N THR A 86 3.48 18.62 35.25
CA THR A 86 4.72 18.02 34.73
C THR A 86 4.46 16.76 33.90
N GLY A 87 3.49 15.95 34.32
CA GLY A 87 3.08 14.70 33.65
C GLY A 87 1.66 14.79 33.08
N SER A 88 0.90 13.71 33.19
CA SER A 88 -0.45 13.58 32.63
C SER A 88 -1.54 13.98 33.63
N VAL A 89 -2.61 14.63 33.15
CA VAL A 89 -3.76 15.02 33.97
C VAL A 89 -5.07 14.65 33.27
N TYR A 90 -5.95 14.00 34.01
CA TYR A 90 -7.30 13.65 33.59
C TYR A 90 -8.28 14.44 34.45
N VAL A 91 -9.26 15.09 33.83
CA VAL A 91 -10.36 15.79 34.50
C VAL A 91 -11.66 15.15 34.04
N ILE A 92 -12.31 14.44 34.97
CA ILE A 92 -13.54 13.69 34.73
C ILE A 92 -14.68 14.40 35.46
N ASN A 93 -15.68 14.90 34.73
CA ASN A 93 -16.85 15.54 35.33
C ASN A 93 -18.13 15.25 34.52
N PRO A 94 -19.02 14.37 35.00
CA PRO A 94 -20.31 14.08 34.37
C PRO A 94 -21.24 15.30 34.25
N GLN A 95 -20.99 16.39 34.97
CA GLN A 95 -21.79 17.64 34.89
C GLN A 95 -21.32 18.59 33.77
N GLY A 96 -20.20 18.27 33.12
CA GLY A 96 -19.64 19.05 32.01
C GLY A 96 -18.35 19.79 32.39
N ILE A 97 -17.58 20.13 31.36
CA ILE A 97 -16.28 20.79 31.49
C ILE A 97 -16.21 21.95 30.51
N VAL A 98 -15.89 23.14 31.01
CA VAL A 98 -15.71 24.35 30.20
C VAL A 98 -14.34 24.98 30.49
N VAL A 99 -13.48 25.04 29.49
CA VAL A 99 -12.27 25.88 29.51
C VAL A 99 -12.65 27.25 28.96
N GLY A 100 -12.74 28.25 29.84
CA GLY A 100 -13.15 29.60 29.47
C GLY A 100 -12.12 30.32 28.59
N PRO A 101 -12.46 31.48 27.98
CA PRO A 101 -11.58 32.18 27.03
C PRO A 101 -10.20 32.59 27.58
N SER A 102 -10.09 32.84 28.90
CA SER A 102 -8.81 33.10 29.58
C SER A 102 -8.15 31.86 30.16
N GLY A 103 -8.81 30.71 30.10
CA GLY A 103 -8.33 29.44 30.64
C GLY A 103 -7.11 28.94 29.87
N VAL A 104 -6.09 28.50 30.61
CA VAL A 104 -4.86 27.93 30.05
C VAL A 104 -4.56 26.61 30.74
N ILE A 105 -4.48 25.54 29.95
CA ILE A 105 -4.09 24.20 30.38
C ILE A 105 -2.78 23.84 29.69
N THR A 106 -1.76 23.47 30.48
CA THR A 106 -0.46 23.04 29.96
C THR A 106 0.02 21.81 30.72
N THR A 107 0.31 20.72 30.00
CA THR A 107 0.76 19.45 30.57
C THR A 107 2.05 18.99 29.88
N GLY A 108 2.96 18.32 30.60
CA GLY A 108 4.12 17.68 29.98
C GLY A 108 3.78 16.30 29.40
N GLY A 109 2.87 15.56 30.05
CA GLY A 109 2.28 14.33 29.55
C GLY A 109 0.90 14.57 28.91
N ARG A 110 0.00 13.57 28.96
CA ARG A 110 -1.33 13.64 28.34
C ARG A 110 -2.30 14.53 29.12
N PHE A 111 -3.15 15.27 28.42
CA PHE A 111 -4.34 15.90 29.02
C PHE A 111 -5.62 15.20 28.54
N VAL A 112 -6.50 14.81 29.47
CA VAL A 112 -7.83 14.26 29.16
C VAL A 112 -8.89 15.07 29.89
N ALA A 113 -9.86 15.60 29.16
CA ALA A 113 -11.10 16.14 29.72
C ALA A 113 -12.26 15.25 29.28
N SER A 114 -13.00 14.66 30.22
CA SER A 114 -14.13 13.80 29.89
C SER A 114 -15.37 13.99 30.76
N THR A 115 -16.54 13.82 30.16
CA THR A 115 -17.80 13.62 30.91
C THR A 115 -18.13 12.14 31.15
N LEU A 116 -17.37 11.23 30.53
CA LEU A 116 -17.41 9.79 30.76
C LEU A 116 -16.35 9.39 31.79
N ASP A 117 -16.64 8.38 32.61
CA ASP A 117 -15.77 7.96 33.71
C ASP A 117 -14.83 6.81 33.30
N ILE A 118 -13.74 6.68 34.04
CA ILE A 118 -12.72 5.64 33.88
C ILE A 118 -12.68 4.81 35.17
N CYS A 119 -12.62 3.49 35.05
CA CYS A 119 -12.44 2.61 36.20
C CYS A 119 -11.09 2.88 36.91
N ASN A 120 -11.12 3.03 38.24
CA ASN A 120 -9.92 3.30 39.05
C ASN A 120 -8.84 2.22 38.87
N ASP A 121 -9.23 0.95 38.86
CA ASP A 121 -8.29 -0.17 38.77
C ASP A 121 -7.58 -0.16 37.42
N ALA A 122 -8.32 0.05 36.32
CA ALA A 122 -7.75 0.17 34.98
C ALA A 122 -6.77 1.36 34.90
N PHE A 123 -7.15 2.50 35.46
CA PHE A 123 -6.29 3.68 35.48
C PHE A 123 -4.99 3.45 36.25
N ILE A 124 -5.06 2.87 37.46
CA ILE A 124 -3.91 2.63 38.33
C ILE A 124 -2.98 1.56 37.78
N GLN A 125 -3.53 0.50 37.19
CA GLN A 125 -2.73 -0.54 36.50
C GLN A 125 -1.96 0.05 35.31
N GLY A 126 -2.42 1.17 34.76
CA GLY A 126 -1.78 1.82 33.62
C GLY A 126 -1.89 0.98 32.36
N SER A 127 -3.03 0.29 32.17
CA SER A 127 -3.30 -0.45 30.94
C SER A 127 -3.13 0.47 29.73
N GLY A 128 -2.45 -0.02 28.68
CA GLY A 128 -2.27 0.70 27.41
C GLY A 128 -3.59 1.01 26.68
N SER A 129 -4.71 0.51 27.22
CA SER A 129 -6.07 0.85 26.82
C SER A 129 -6.91 1.29 28.01
N LEU A 130 -7.66 2.38 27.89
CA LEU A 130 -8.62 2.88 28.88
C LEU A 130 -10.01 2.98 28.26
N THR A 131 -11.00 2.35 28.90
CA THR A 131 -12.40 2.50 28.53
C THR A 131 -13.03 3.63 29.35
N LEU A 132 -13.64 4.58 28.65
CA LEU A 132 -14.45 5.65 29.21
C LEU A 132 -15.93 5.36 28.95
N SER A 133 -16.76 5.37 30.00
CA SER A 133 -18.21 5.13 29.88
C SER A 133 -19.02 5.91 30.92
N GLY A 134 -20.30 6.10 30.65
CA GLY A 134 -21.21 6.82 31.55
C GLY A 134 -22.41 7.42 30.83
N ASN A 135 -23.42 7.82 31.61
CA ASN A 135 -24.71 8.28 31.09
C ASN A 135 -24.83 9.82 31.08
N SER A 136 -23.71 10.55 31.09
CA SER A 136 -23.73 12.02 31.09
C SER A 136 -24.28 12.55 29.76
N ASN A 137 -25.14 13.57 29.82
CA ASN A 137 -25.54 14.36 28.65
C ASN A 137 -24.84 15.73 28.60
N ALA A 138 -23.81 15.93 29.42
CA ALA A 138 -23.07 17.19 29.47
C ALA A 138 -21.97 17.25 28.41
N ALA A 139 -21.52 18.47 28.12
CA ALA A 139 -20.54 18.76 27.08
C ALA A 139 -19.13 18.98 27.63
N VAL A 140 -18.13 18.77 26.76
CA VAL A 140 -16.77 19.31 26.92
C VAL A 140 -16.57 20.48 25.95
N ILE A 141 -16.33 21.68 26.49
CA ILE A 141 -16.22 22.91 25.69
C ILE A 141 -14.87 23.58 25.96
N ASN A 142 -14.06 23.77 24.92
CA ASN A 142 -12.83 24.56 24.96
C ASN A 142 -13.01 25.90 24.25
N LEU A 143 -12.96 26.99 25.01
CA LEU A 143 -12.89 28.36 24.51
C LEU A 143 -11.49 28.99 24.73
N GLY A 144 -10.63 28.33 25.51
CA GLY A 144 -9.32 28.82 25.94
C GLY A 144 -8.15 28.18 25.19
N LYS A 145 -7.06 27.90 25.91
CA LYS A 145 -5.86 27.26 25.36
C LYS A 145 -5.55 25.96 26.10
N ILE A 146 -5.41 24.87 25.35
CA ILE A 146 -5.02 23.56 25.88
C ILE A 146 -3.77 23.12 25.12
N SER A 147 -2.72 22.75 25.84
CA SER A 147 -1.49 22.24 25.24
C SER A 147 -0.88 21.07 26.02
N SER A 148 -0.39 20.07 25.30
CA SER A 148 0.52 19.05 25.82
C SER A 148 1.89 19.17 25.14
N GLY A 149 2.96 19.20 25.92
CA GLY A 149 4.33 19.35 25.41
C GLY A 149 4.94 18.06 24.85
N GLY A 150 4.63 16.91 25.45
CA GLY A 150 5.19 15.61 25.09
C GLY A 150 4.17 14.47 25.01
N GLY A 151 2.88 14.77 25.18
CA GLY A 151 1.80 13.78 25.11
C GLY A 151 0.64 14.27 24.26
N ASP A 152 -0.50 13.62 24.47
CA ASP A 152 -1.70 13.81 23.68
C ASP A 152 -2.74 14.70 24.41
N VAL A 153 -3.74 15.19 23.68
CA VAL A 153 -4.89 15.92 24.22
C VAL A 153 -6.18 15.22 23.80
N PHE A 154 -7.00 14.81 24.76
CA PHE A 154 -8.30 14.18 24.54
C PHE A 154 -9.44 15.01 25.13
N LEU A 155 -10.44 15.32 24.32
CA LEU A 155 -11.71 15.92 24.76
C LEU A 155 -12.83 14.93 24.44
N ILE A 156 -13.45 14.34 25.47
CA ILE A 156 -14.33 13.19 25.32
C ILE A 156 -15.67 13.47 26.00
N ALA A 157 -16.79 13.32 25.28
CA ALA A 157 -18.12 13.39 25.89
C ALA A 157 -19.00 12.28 25.36
N ARG A 158 -20.20 12.10 25.94
CA ARG A 158 -21.21 11.25 25.31
C ARG A 158 -21.80 11.89 24.06
N HIS A 159 -22.17 13.17 24.19
CA HIS A 159 -22.94 13.89 23.18
C HIS A 159 -22.22 15.05 22.54
N ASP A 160 -21.58 15.94 23.30
CA ASP A 160 -21.08 17.20 22.73
C ASP A 160 -19.64 17.50 23.11
N VAL A 161 -18.79 17.66 22.09
CA VAL A 161 -17.44 18.21 22.23
C VAL A 161 -17.29 19.41 21.30
N ILE A 162 -16.94 20.57 21.88
CA ILE A 162 -16.80 21.82 21.13
C ILE A 162 -15.42 22.42 21.40
N ASN A 163 -14.62 22.58 20.35
CA ASN A 163 -13.43 23.43 20.40
C ASN A 163 -13.67 24.73 19.62
N ALA A 164 -13.70 25.87 20.32
CA ALA A 164 -13.65 27.21 19.75
C ALA A 164 -12.37 27.98 20.12
N GLY A 165 -11.54 27.41 21.01
CA GLY A 165 -10.24 27.94 21.42
C GLY A 165 -9.07 27.34 20.62
N THR A 166 -8.00 26.98 21.32
CA THR A 166 -6.83 26.31 20.75
C THR A 166 -6.51 25.00 21.47
N VAL A 167 -6.15 23.98 20.69
CA VAL A 167 -5.62 22.70 21.16
C VAL A 167 -4.27 22.45 20.47
N ALA A 168 -3.23 22.16 21.24
CA ALA A 168 -1.89 21.92 20.73
C ALA A 168 -1.24 20.66 21.32
N ALA A 169 -0.76 19.76 20.47
CA ALA A 169 -0.02 18.56 20.86
C ALA A 169 1.10 18.28 19.83
N PRO A 170 2.13 19.13 19.74
CA PRO A 170 3.11 19.10 18.64
C PRO A 170 3.86 17.77 18.50
N ASN A 171 4.00 17.01 19.58
CA ASN A 171 4.67 15.70 19.60
C ASN A 171 3.69 14.53 19.82
N GLY A 172 2.38 14.80 19.81
CA GLY A 172 1.35 13.82 20.15
C GLY A 172 0.09 13.97 19.28
N THR A 173 -1.02 13.43 19.77
CA THR A 173 -2.33 13.52 19.12
C THR A 173 -3.21 14.58 19.77
N ALA A 174 -4.12 15.16 18.98
CA ALA A 174 -5.25 15.93 19.51
C ALA A 174 -6.55 15.29 19.04
N GLU A 175 -7.31 14.71 19.97
CA GLU A 175 -8.48 13.90 19.66
C GLU A 175 -9.75 14.42 20.37
N LEU A 176 -10.80 14.64 19.58
CA LEU A 176 -12.12 15.02 20.07
C LEU A 176 -13.09 13.90 19.72
N ALA A 177 -13.73 13.31 20.73
CA ALA A 177 -14.56 12.13 20.53
C ALA A 177 -15.89 12.20 21.27
N VAL A 178 -16.94 11.74 20.60
CA VAL A 178 -18.27 11.52 21.18
C VAL A 178 -18.76 10.10 20.92
N GLY A 179 -19.34 9.47 21.94
CA GLY A 179 -19.85 8.09 21.88
C GLY A 179 -20.40 7.62 23.22
N GLU A 180 -21.21 6.55 23.23
CA GLU A 180 -21.73 5.97 24.48
C GLU A 180 -20.62 5.41 25.37
N GLN A 181 -19.65 4.79 24.71
CA GLN A 181 -18.42 4.28 25.28
C GLN A 181 -17.28 4.68 24.36
N VAL A 182 -16.16 5.07 24.95
CA VAL A 182 -14.96 5.49 24.21
C VAL A 182 -13.79 4.65 24.70
N LEU A 183 -13.15 3.94 23.79
CA LEU A 183 -11.90 3.22 24.05
C LEU A 183 -10.74 4.11 23.60
N LEU A 184 -9.83 4.38 24.52
CA LEU A 184 -8.56 5.03 24.25
C LEU A 184 -7.46 3.96 24.27
N GLN A 185 -6.66 3.85 23.21
CA GLN A 185 -5.54 2.93 23.08
C GLN A 185 -4.30 3.66 22.54
N ASP A 186 -3.15 3.48 23.18
CA ASP A 186 -1.94 4.18 22.77
C ASP A 186 -1.40 3.65 21.42
N SER A 187 -1.14 4.55 20.48
CA SER A 187 -0.54 4.22 19.17
C SER A 187 0.28 5.39 18.60
N GLY A 188 1.39 5.10 17.93
CA GLY A 188 2.19 6.10 17.21
C GLY A 188 1.84 6.24 15.73
N SER A 189 1.13 5.25 15.16
CA SER A 189 0.91 5.10 13.73
C SER A 189 -0.55 4.85 13.34
N SER A 190 -1.46 4.81 14.31
CA SER A 190 -2.89 4.58 14.07
C SER A 190 -3.75 5.45 14.98
N ARG A 191 -5.06 5.48 14.70
CA ARG A 191 -6.07 6.07 15.59
C ARG A 191 -5.92 5.54 17.00
N GLN A 192 -6.02 6.43 17.99
CA GLN A 192 -5.97 6.08 19.41
C GLN A 192 -7.37 5.99 20.03
N VAL A 193 -8.39 6.60 19.42
CA VAL A 193 -9.77 6.56 19.91
C VAL A 193 -10.66 5.72 19.01
N PHE A 194 -11.50 4.92 19.68
CA PHE A 194 -12.59 4.15 19.08
C PHE A 194 -13.86 4.39 19.88
N VAL A 195 -14.97 4.64 19.20
CA VAL A 195 -16.25 5.00 19.85
C VAL A 195 -17.30 3.93 19.55
N GLN A 196 -18.10 3.60 20.55
CA GLN A 196 -19.29 2.78 20.38
C GLN A 196 -20.46 3.66 19.90
N THR A 197 -21.16 3.19 18.86
CA THR A 197 -22.37 3.82 18.30
C THR A 197 -23.52 3.80 19.30
N GLY A 198 -24.40 4.80 19.25
CA GLY A 198 -25.63 4.89 20.04
C GLY A 198 -25.91 6.28 20.62
N SER A 199 -24.95 7.22 20.56
CA SER A 199 -25.10 8.55 21.16
C SER A 199 -25.63 9.61 20.19
N GLN A 200 -25.43 9.45 18.88
CA GLN A 200 -25.70 10.49 17.86
C GLN A 200 -25.04 11.84 18.19
N GLY A 201 -23.91 11.80 18.90
CA GLY A 201 -23.22 12.99 19.40
C GLY A 201 -22.62 13.88 18.32
N THR A 202 -22.26 15.10 18.66
CA THR A 202 -21.63 16.08 17.77
C THR A 202 -20.26 16.51 18.26
N VAL A 203 -19.27 16.47 17.34
CA VAL A 203 -17.97 17.12 17.49
C VAL A 203 -17.93 18.39 16.64
N VAL A 204 -17.65 19.54 17.27
CA VAL A 204 -17.54 20.82 16.58
C VAL A 204 -16.16 21.42 16.80
N ASN A 205 -15.39 21.59 15.73
CA ASN A 205 -14.17 22.38 15.75
C ASN A 205 -14.35 23.72 15.02
N LYS A 206 -14.58 24.79 15.79
CA LYS A 206 -14.51 26.21 15.35
C LYS A 206 -13.12 26.81 15.60
N GLY A 207 -12.35 26.24 16.52
CA GLY A 207 -11.05 26.72 16.98
C GLY A 207 -9.87 26.22 16.15
N ARG A 208 -8.65 26.37 16.66
CA ARG A 208 -7.43 25.82 16.04
C ARG A 208 -7.00 24.53 16.73
N ILE A 209 -6.61 23.53 15.95
CA ILE A 209 -5.96 22.30 16.40
C ILE A 209 -4.62 22.19 15.68
N THR A 210 -3.53 21.97 16.41
CA THR A 210 -2.20 21.74 15.85
C THR A 210 -1.53 20.60 16.59
N ALA A 211 -1.24 19.49 15.90
CA ALA A 211 -0.67 18.29 16.52
C ALA A 211 0.16 17.50 15.50
N ALA A 212 0.81 16.41 15.93
CA ALA A 212 1.39 15.46 14.97
C ALA A 212 0.27 14.73 14.21
N GLN A 213 -0.73 14.30 14.96
CA GLN A 213 -1.91 13.59 14.46
C GLN A 213 -3.19 14.19 15.08
N ILE A 214 -4.29 14.21 14.32
CA ILE A 214 -5.56 14.80 14.78
C ILE A 214 -6.70 13.83 14.47
N SER A 215 -7.58 13.58 15.45
CA SER A 215 -8.78 12.76 15.25
C SER A 215 -10.03 13.51 15.71
N LEU A 216 -11.05 13.61 14.85
CA LEU A 216 -12.38 14.09 15.20
C LEU A 216 -13.39 12.96 14.94
N GLN A 217 -14.04 12.45 15.98
CA GLN A 217 -14.82 11.23 15.87
C GLN A 217 -16.21 11.35 16.52
N ALA A 218 -17.25 11.01 15.76
CA ALA A 218 -18.64 10.94 16.19
C ALA A 218 -19.34 9.75 15.52
N ALA A 219 -19.27 8.57 16.14
CA ALA A 219 -19.61 7.25 15.56
C ALA A 219 -20.86 7.25 14.66
N ASP A 220 -21.96 7.78 15.19
CA ASP A 220 -23.30 7.79 14.59
C ASP A 220 -23.89 9.20 14.61
N GLY A 221 -23.03 10.22 14.69
CA GLY A 221 -23.42 11.60 14.84
C GLY A 221 -22.68 12.53 13.89
N ASN A 222 -22.41 13.77 14.28
CA ASN A 222 -21.94 14.78 13.33
C ASN A 222 -20.56 15.32 13.68
N VAL A 223 -19.68 15.41 12.69
CA VAL A 223 -18.40 16.12 12.80
C VAL A 223 -18.48 17.40 11.98
N TYR A 224 -18.45 18.55 12.66
CA TYR A 224 -18.35 19.86 12.04
C TYR A 224 -16.92 20.38 12.15
N ALA A 225 -16.12 20.15 11.10
CA ALA A 225 -14.80 20.75 10.94
C ALA A 225 -14.96 22.19 10.39
N LEU A 226 -15.48 23.08 11.23
CA LEU A 226 -15.79 24.48 10.92
C LEU A 226 -14.50 25.32 10.83
N ALA A 227 -13.83 25.24 9.69
CA ALA A 227 -12.78 26.19 9.35
C ALA A 227 -13.39 27.43 8.67
N GLY A 228 -13.24 28.61 9.29
CA GLY A 228 -13.42 29.89 8.60
C GLY A 228 -12.39 30.09 7.47
N SER A 229 -12.12 31.33 7.07
CA SER A 229 -11.21 31.67 5.95
C SER A 229 -9.71 31.34 6.13
N GLY A 230 -9.32 30.48 7.09
CA GLY A 230 -7.93 30.09 7.34
C GLY A 230 -7.76 28.63 7.77
N THR A 231 -6.52 28.14 7.82
CA THR A 231 -6.18 26.76 8.23
C THR A 231 -6.39 26.59 9.73
N ARG A 232 -7.37 25.77 10.13
CA ARG A 232 -7.72 25.55 11.54
C ARG A 232 -7.37 24.15 12.06
N ILE A 233 -7.16 23.17 11.17
CA ILE A 233 -6.69 21.83 11.52
C ILE A 233 -5.36 21.62 10.79
N ARG A 234 -4.28 21.45 11.54
CA ARG A 234 -2.93 21.25 11.00
C ARG A 234 -2.22 20.10 11.71
N ALA A 235 -2.06 18.99 11.00
CA ALA A 235 -1.21 17.88 11.40
C ALA A 235 0.20 18.06 10.81
N THR A 236 1.23 18.01 11.65
CA THR A 236 2.63 18.04 11.21
C THR A 236 3.38 16.94 11.93
N GLY A 237 3.70 15.87 11.19
CA GLY A 237 4.37 14.68 11.72
C GLY A 237 5.72 14.99 12.37
N THR A 238 6.19 14.01 13.11
CA THR A 238 7.50 13.97 13.80
C THR A 238 8.34 12.83 13.22
N ALA A 239 9.56 12.62 13.72
CA ALA A 239 10.37 11.48 13.32
C ALA A 239 9.72 10.11 13.63
N SER A 240 8.77 10.07 14.57
CA SER A 240 8.12 8.83 15.04
C SER A 240 6.62 8.75 14.74
N ARG A 241 6.02 9.80 14.16
CA ARG A 241 4.59 9.85 13.82
C ARG A 241 4.42 10.59 12.51
N ASP A 242 3.65 10.06 11.59
CA ASP A 242 3.29 10.75 10.36
C ASP A 242 2.34 11.93 10.62
N GLY A 243 2.20 12.81 9.62
CA GLY A 243 1.21 13.87 9.68
C GLY A 243 -0.15 13.34 9.24
N HIS A 244 -1.07 13.11 10.18
CA HIS A 244 -2.38 12.49 9.86
C HIS A 244 -3.57 13.26 10.44
N VAL A 245 -4.67 13.37 9.69
CA VAL A 245 -5.97 13.81 10.18
C VAL A 245 -7.05 12.77 9.90
N TRP A 246 -7.80 12.35 10.93
CA TRP A 246 -9.00 11.52 10.81
C TRP A 246 -10.25 12.34 11.08
N LEU A 247 -11.23 12.27 10.17
CA LEU A 247 -12.59 12.75 10.36
C LEU A 247 -13.54 11.55 10.23
N VAL A 248 -14.15 11.12 11.34
CA VAL A 248 -14.89 9.86 11.38
C VAL A 248 -16.30 10.08 11.91
N ALA A 249 -17.30 9.81 11.07
CA ALA A 249 -18.72 9.83 11.40
C ALA A 249 -19.47 8.70 10.67
N ASP A 250 -19.15 7.45 11.00
CA ASP A 250 -19.55 6.24 10.27
C ASP A 250 -21.05 6.16 9.97
N GLY A 251 -21.90 6.50 10.94
CA GLY A 251 -23.36 6.55 10.81
C GLY A 251 -23.94 7.95 10.59
N GLY A 252 -23.11 8.99 10.50
CA GLY A 252 -23.59 10.37 10.44
C GLY A 252 -22.83 11.26 9.46
N ARG A 253 -22.79 12.56 9.74
CA ARG A 253 -22.34 13.57 8.77
C ARG A 253 -21.00 14.18 9.13
N VAL A 254 -20.10 14.26 8.16
CA VAL A 254 -18.96 15.18 8.20
C VAL A 254 -19.30 16.44 7.38
N SER A 255 -19.10 17.62 7.98
CA SER A 255 -19.15 18.91 7.30
C SER A 255 -17.78 19.58 7.34
N GLN A 256 -17.04 19.48 6.24
CA GLN A 256 -15.74 20.14 6.10
C GLN A 256 -15.95 21.52 5.48
N LEU A 257 -15.84 22.59 6.28
CA LEU A 257 -16.18 23.94 5.79
C LEU A 257 -14.98 24.78 5.36
N GLY A 258 -13.76 24.40 5.76
CA GLY A 258 -12.56 25.12 5.38
C GLY A 258 -11.33 24.22 5.28
N LYS A 259 -10.15 24.80 5.51
CA LYS A 259 -8.88 24.16 5.17
C LYS A 259 -8.36 23.21 6.25
N ILE A 260 -8.00 22.00 5.82
CA ILE A 260 -7.27 20.97 6.57
C ILE A 260 -5.88 20.81 5.94
N SER A 261 -4.85 20.62 6.77
CA SER A 261 -3.50 20.37 6.28
C SER A 261 -2.82 19.25 7.06
N ALA A 262 -2.13 18.38 6.34
CA ALA A 262 -1.33 17.28 6.88
C ALA A 262 0.01 17.23 6.17
N SER A 263 1.12 17.24 6.92
CA SER A 263 2.49 17.17 6.38
C SER A 263 3.35 16.26 7.25
N ASN A 264 4.24 15.50 6.65
CA ASN A 264 5.25 14.72 7.37
C ASN A 264 6.39 15.60 7.88
N ALA A 265 7.24 15.03 8.73
CA ALA A 265 8.36 15.75 9.35
C ALA A 265 9.42 16.23 8.34
N ASP A 266 9.58 15.49 7.24
CA ASP A 266 10.47 15.79 6.12
C ASP A 266 9.92 16.89 5.17
N GLY A 267 8.71 17.38 5.43
CA GLY A 267 8.01 18.33 4.57
C GLY A 267 7.20 17.70 3.43
N GLY A 268 7.26 16.37 3.29
CA GLY A 268 6.38 15.62 2.41
C GLY A 268 4.91 15.75 2.82
N GLY A 269 3.99 15.45 1.90
CA GLY A 269 2.57 15.49 2.20
C GLY A 269 2.16 14.37 3.17
N GLY A 270 1.35 14.71 4.18
CA GLY A 270 0.76 13.74 5.11
C GLY A 270 -0.53 13.12 4.56
N THR A 271 -1.34 12.54 5.44
CA THR A 271 -2.59 11.84 5.08
C THR A 271 -3.80 12.48 5.74
N VAL A 272 -4.93 12.52 5.02
CA VAL A 272 -6.25 12.83 5.60
C VAL A 272 -7.18 11.68 5.27
N ASP A 273 -7.81 11.10 6.28
CA ASP A 273 -8.88 10.11 6.11
C ASP A 273 -10.22 10.71 6.55
N THR A 274 -11.21 10.65 5.68
CA THR A 274 -12.60 11.03 5.98
C THR A 274 -13.49 9.81 5.79
N GLN A 275 -14.17 9.39 6.85
CA GLN A 275 -15.19 8.33 6.80
C GLN A 275 -16.52 8.91 7.29
N ALA A 276 -17.56 8.86 6.47
CA ALA A 276 -18.85 9.46 6.81
C ALA A 276 -20.03 8.76 6.13
N ALA A 277 -21.19 8.68 6.79
CA ALA A 277 -22.43 8.31 6.10
C ALA A 277 -22.88 9.41 5.13
N GLN A 278 -22.63 10.67 5.47
CA GLN A 278 -22.89 11.84 4.61
C GLN A 278 -21.71 12.81 4.65
N PHE A 279 -21.32 13.34 3.51
CA PHE A 279 -20.23 14.31 3.44
C PHE A 279 -20.63 15.59 2.72
N THR A 280 -20.30 16.73 3.33
CA THR A 280 -20.69 18.06 2.84
C THR A 280 -19.52 19.03 2.90
N PHE A 281 -19.43 19.90 1.89
CA PHE A 281 -18.36 20.88 1.77
C PHE A 281 -18.85 22.31 1.92
N GLY A 282 -18.03 23.13 2.57
CA GLY A 282 -18.17 24.58 2.55
C GLY A 282 -17.46 25.21 1.34
N ARG A 283 -17.83 26.46 1.05
CA ARG A 283 -17.30 27.25 -0.09
C ARG A 283 -15.77 27.30 -0.18
N HIS A 284 -15.08 27.26 0.96
CA HIS A 284 -13.63 27.39 1.08
C HIS A 284 -12.95 26.10 1.55
N ALA A 285 -13.64 24.96 1.52
CA ALA A 285 -13.07 23.69 1.92
C ALA A 285 -11.91 23.29 0.99
N ALA A 286 -10.82 22.82 1.58
CA ALA A 286 -9.67 22.29 0.86
C ALA A 286 -8.86 21.38 1.79
N VAL A 287 -8.24 20.35 1.22
CA VAL A 287 -7.26 19.51 1.90
C VAL A 287 -5.90 19.78 1.27
N HIS A 288 -4.89 20.03 2.12
CA HIS A 288 -3.49 20.18 1.71
C HIS A 288 -2.67 19.08 2.40
N ALA A 289 -2.55 17.97 1.70
CA ALA A 289 -1.89 16.74 2.12
C ALA A 289 -1.20 16.07 0.93
N GLY A 290 -0.50 14.97 1.15
CA GLY A 290 -0.03 14.10 0.07
C GLY A 290 -1.18 13.25 -0.46
N GLN A 291 -1.98 12.71 0.46
CA GLN A 291 -3.11 11.84 0.17
C GLN A 291 -4.35 12.26 0.96
N TRP A 292 -5.52 12.18 0.32
CA TRP A 292 -6.82 12.32 0.96
C TRP A 292 -7.73 11.15 0.59
N ASN A 293 -8.05 10.31 1.57
CA ASN A 293 -8.98 9.20 1.40
C ASN A 293 -10.36 9.59 1.92
N LEU A 294 -11.39 9.36 1.11
CA LEU A 294 -12.78 9.61 1.45
C LEU A 294 -13.59 8.33 1.29
N SER A 295 -14.30 7.92 2.35
CA SER A 295 -15.19 6.75 2.33
C SER A 295 -16.60 7.11 2.75
N THR A 296 -17.57 6.75 1.90
CA THR A 296 -19.01 6.95 2.14
C THR A 296 -19.83 5.74 1.64
N PRO A 297 -21.11 5.59 2.02
CA PRO A 297 -21.98 4.57 1.45
C PRO A 297 -22.18 4.69 -0.06
N ASP A 298 -22.52 5.89 -0.51
CA ASP A 298 -22.60 6.34 -1.91
C ASP A 298 -22.01 7.75 -2.01
N PHE A 299 -21.74 8.23 -3.23
CA PHE A 299 -21.22 9.59 -3.39
C PHE A 299 -21.54 10.21 -4.75
N THR A 300 -21.87 11.50 -4.75
CA THR A 300 -21.98 12.29 -5.98
C THR A 300 -21.06 13.50 -5.88
N ILE A 301 -20.14 13.63 -6.84
CA ILE A 301 -19.32 14.83 -7.05
C ILE A 301 -20.20 15.89 -7.72
N ASP A 302 -20.92 16.64 -6.88
CA ASP A 302 -21.69 17.82 -7.25
C ASP A 302 -20.79 19.06 -7.39
N ASP A 303 -21.40 20.24 -7.55
CA ASP A 303 -20.66 21.50 -7.62
C ASP A 303 -19.81 21.76 -6.36
N SER A 304 -20.35 21.54 -5.16
CA SER A 304 -19.66 21.84 -3.90
C SER A 304 -18.43 20.93 -3.71
N ALA A 305 -18.61 19.64 -4.01
CA ALA A 305 -17.53 18.66 -4.04
C ALA A 305 -16.47 19.03 -5.07
N THR A 306 -16.87 19.31 -6.31
CA THR A 306 -15.97 19.68 -7.42
C THR A 306 -15.03 20.81 -7.04
N HIS A 307 -15.55 21.91 -6.48
CA HIS A 307 -14.72 23.04 -6.07
C HIS A 307 -13.67 22.65 -5.01
N THR A 308 -14.02 21.76 -4.08
CA THR A 308 -13.14 21.32 -3.00
C THR A 308 -12.07 20.34 -3.48
N LEU A 309 -12.48 19.35 -4.27
CA LEU A 309 -11.57 18.39 -4.89
C LEU A 309 -10.59 19.11 -5.81
N GLN A 310 -11.08 20.03 -6.65
CA GLN A 310 -10.25 20.83 -7.55
C GLN A 310 -9.19 21.64 -6.82
N ARG A 311 -9.54 22.31 -5.71
CA ARG A 311 -8.57 23.07 -4.90
C ARG A 311 -7.49 22.16 -4.30
N SER A 312 -7.90 20.97 -3.84
CA SER A 312 -7.00 20.02 -3.19
C SER A 312 -6.05 19.36 -4.20
N LEU A 313 -6.57 18.93 -5.35
CA LEU A 313 -5.79 18.39 -6.47
C LEU A 313 -4.76 19.41 -7.00
N ASN A 314 -5.18 20.67 -7.21
CA ASN A 314 -4.26 21.74 -7.63
C ASN A 314 -3.23 22.11 -6.55
N ALA A 315 -3.47 21.74 -5.29
CA ALA A 315 -2.49 21.89 -4.21
C ALA A 315 -1.51 20.71 -4.11
N GLY A 316 -1.64 19.70 -4.98
CA GLY A 316 -0.77 18.51 -4.99
C GLY A 316 -1.30 17.33 -4.17
N THR A 317 -2.53 17.41 -3.63
CA THR A 317 -3.14 16.32 -2.87
C THR A 317 -3.80 15.32 -3.81
N SER A 318 -3.29 14.10 -3.86
CA SER A 318 -3.98 12.98 -4.51
C SER A 318 -5.21 12.58 -3.69
N ILE A 319 -6.29 12.18 -4.36
CA ILE A 319 -7.58 11.92 -3.73
C ILE A 319 -8.10 10.55 -4.15
N ASP A 320 -8.41 9.72 -3.15
CA ASP A 320 -9.11 8.45 -3.35
C ASP A 320 -10.50 8.54 -2.72
N ILE A 321 -11.53 8.36 -3.53
CA ILE A 321 -12.93 8.32 -3.09
C ILE A 321 -13.43 6.90 -3.25
N ALA A 322 -13.84 6.28 -2.14
CA ALA A 322 -14.38 4.93 -2.10
C ALA A 322 -15.83 4.93 -1.62
N THR A 323 -16.75 4.35 -2.39
CA THR A 323 -18.10 4.06 -1.89
C THR A 323 -18.17 2.62 -1.39
N THR A 324 -19.03 2.36 -0.41
CA THR A 324 -19.04 1.09 0.34
C THR A 324 -20.33 0.28 0.19
N GLY A 325 -21.41 0.87 -0.31
CA GLY A 325 -22.73 0.23 -0.31
C GLY A 325 -23.30 -0.02 1.10
N ALA A 326 -22.67 0.55 2.13
CA ALA A 326 -23.11 0.39 3.51
C ALA A 326 -24.53 0.98 3.71
N ASN A 327 -25.20 0.57 4.79
CA ASN A 327 -26.53 1.08 5.17
C ASN A 327 -27.61 0.92 4.08
N GLY A 328 -27.46 -0.06 3.18
CA GLY A 328 -28.41 -0.33 2.09
C GLY A 328 -28.32 0.66 0.92
N ALA A 329 -27.27 1.49 0.86
CA ALA A 329 -26.97 2.32 -0.29
C ALA A 329 -26.62 1.46 -1.51
N THR A 330 -26.82 2.01 -2.72
CA THR A 330 -26.45 1.29 -3.95
C THR A 330 -24.94 1.12 -4.09
N GLY A 331 -24.16 1.98 -3.45
CA GLY A 331 -22.71 2.00 -3.60
C GLY A 331 -22.22 2.67 -4.88
N ASP A 332 -23.07 3.45 -5.55
CA ASP A 332 -22.68 4.15 -6.78
C ASP A 332 -21.89 5.43 -6.49
N LEU A 333 -20.99 5.77 -7.42
CA LEU A 333 -20.19 7.00 -7.43
C LEU A 333 -20.46 7.77 -8.73
N GLY A 334 -21.09 8.95 -8.62
CA GLY A 334 -21.39 9.81 -9.76
C GLY A 334 -20.53 11.07 -9.83
N VAL A 335 -20.19 11.52 -11.05
CA VAL A 335 -19.58 12.82 -11.32
C VAL A 335 -20.59 13.69 -12.07
N ALA A 336 -21.17 14.65 -11.35
CA ALA A 336 -22.26 15.49 -11.84
C ALA A 336 -21.80 16.90 -12.27
N SER A 337 -20.57 17.30 -11.94
CA SER A 337 -20.01 18.61 -12.28
C SER A 337 -18.56 18.52 -12.75
N SER A 338 -18.14 19.49 -13.56
CA SER A 338 -16.86 19.45 -14.28
C SER A 338 -15.65 19.71 -13.38
N LEU A 339 -14.74 18.75 -13.31
CA LEU A 339 -13.55 18.78 -12.47
C LEU A 339 -12.28 18.94 -13.31
N ARG A 340 -11.52 20.03 -13.09
CA ARG A 340 -10.29 20.29 -13.86
C ARG A 340 -9.14 20.69 -12.96
N TRP A 341 -8.00 20.01 -13.08
CA TRP A 341 -6.81 20.36 -12.30
C TRP A 341 -5.52 20.28 -13.11
N SER A 342 -4.48 20.88 -12.54
CA SER A 342 -3.12 20.88 -13.06
C SER A 342 -2.18 20.25 -12.05
N GLY A 343 -1.04 19.74 -12.51
CA GLY A 343 -0.04 19.10 -11.66
C GLY A 343 -0.16 17.57 -11.58
N PRO A 344 0.64 16.95 -10.69
CA PRO A 344 0.83 15.49 -10.65
C PRO A 344 -0.17 14.74 -9.74
N ALA A 345 -1.01 15.44 -8.99
CA ALA A 345 -1.98 14.81 -8.10
C ALA A 345 -2.95 13.93 -8.90
N SER A 346 -3.24 12.73 -8.39
CA SER A 346 -4.11 11.75 -9.05
C SER A 346 -5.49 11.67 -8.37
N LEU A 347 -6.49 11.22 -9.11
CA LEU A 347 -7.85 11.03 -8.62
C LEU A 347 -8.29 9.57 -8.85
N THR A 348 -8.68 8.89 -7.78
CA THR A 348 -9.30 7.56 -7.84
C THR A 348 -10.76 7.65 -7.41
N LEU A 349 -11.66 7.17 -8.26
CA LEU A 349 -13.08 6.99 -7.99
C LEU A 349 -13.37 5.49 -7.93
N ALA A 350 -13.38 4.92 -6.73
CA ALA A 350 -13.56 3.50 -6.47
C ALA A 350 -14.98 3.23 -5.95
N ALA A 351 -15.91 2.97 -6.86
CA ALA A 351 -17.29 2.66 -6.49
C ALA A 351 -17.42 1.21 -6.00
N TYR A 352 -18.21 0.99 -4.95
CA TYR A 352 -18.67 -0.36 -4.59
C TYR A 352 -19.43 -1.00 -5.77
N HIS A 353 -20.25 -0.24 -6.49
CA HIS A 353 -21.02 -0.74 -7.63
C HIS A 353 -20.68 0.01 -8.91
N ASN A 354 -21.37 1.11 -9.28
CA ASN A 354 -21.11 1.81 -10.54
C ASN A 354 -20.33 3.11 -10.40
N VAL A 355 -19.53 3.43 -11.41
CA VAL A 355 -18.99 4.79 -11.63
C VAL A 355 -19.69 5.43 -12.84
N SER A 356 -20.19 6.65 -12.67
CA SER A 356 -20.83 7.39 -13.77
C SER A 356 -20.32 8.82 -13.93
N VAL A 357 -20.20 9.29 -15.17
CA VAL A 357 -19.91 10.70 -15.50
C VAL A 357 -21.07 11.27 -16.30
N ALA A 358 -21.67 12.36 -15.78
CA ALA A 358 -22.89 12.92 -16.34
C ALA A 358 -22.68 13.64 -17.68
N THR A 359 -23.77 13.75 -18.46
CA THR A 359 -23.78 14.51 -19.72
C THR A 359 -23.37 15.96 -19.50
N GLY A 360 -22.55 16.51 -20.39
CA GLY A 360 -22.05 17.89 -20.30
C GLY A 360 -20.98 18.11 -19.22
N THR A 361 -20.56 17.06 -18.51
CA THR A 361 -19.48 17.12 -17.53
C THR A 361 -18.14 16.82 -18.17
N THR A 362 -17.08 17.52 -17.74
CA THR A 362 -15.70 17.21 -18.13
C THR A 362 -14.83 16.91 -16.92
N ILE A 363 -14.10 15.79 -16.95
CA ILE A 363 -12.97 15.53 -16.06
C ILE A 363 -11.69 15.76 -16.86
N ALA A 364 -10.80 16.64 -16.41
CA ALA A 364 -9.57 16.96 -17.13
C ALA A 364 -8.35 17.18 -16.24
N ASN A 365 -7.20 16.73 -16.73
CA ASN A 365 -5.88 17.04 -16.17
C ASN A 365 -4.96 17.67 -17.22
N SER A 366 -4.17 18.66 -16.83
CA SER A 366 -3.14 19.28 -17.69
C SER A 366 -1.72 19.20 -17.10
N GLY A 367 -1.45 18.17 -16.29
CA GLY A 367 -0.15 17.91 -15.66
C GLY A 367 0.28 16.46 -15.84
N ALA A 368 0.54 15.75 -14.74
CA ALA A 368 0.94 14.34 -14.72
C ALA A 368 0.00 13.46 -13.89
N GLY A 369 -1.17 14.00 -13.52
CA GLY A 369 -2.14 13.30 -12.68
C GLY A 369 -2.83 12.16 -13.42
N ASN A 370 -2.97 11.02 -12.75
CA ASN A 370 -3.73 9.89 -13.24
C ASN A 370 -5.21 9.99 -12.83
N LEU A 371 -6.08 9.35 -13.60
CA LEU A 371 -7.48 9.12 -13.24
C LEU A 371 -7.78 7.63 -13.25
N THR A 372 -8.35 7.15 -12.15
CA THR A 372 -8.86 5.79 -12.05
C THR A 372 -10.36 5.84 -11.81
N LEU A 373 -11.14 5.26 -12.73
CA LEU A 373 -12.57 5.01 -12.57
C LEU A 373 -12.74 3.52 -12.33
N ARG A 374 -13.02 3.11 -11.10
CA ARG A 374 -13.12 1.70 -10.73
C ARG A 374 -14.52 1.41 -10.22
N ALA A 375 -15.28 0.64 -10.99
CA ALA A 375 -16.46 -0.07 -10.50
C ALA A 375 -16.03 -1.35 -9.76
N ASP A 376 -16.94 -1.95 -8.98
CA ASP A 376 -16.68 -3.11 -8.12
C ASP A 376 -15.34 -3.01 -7.36
N ALA A 377 -15.19 -1.94 -6.58
CA ALA A 377 -14.01 -1.73 -5.75
C ALA A 377 -13.77 -2.88 -4.76
N SER A 378 -14.81 -3.64 -4.42
CA SER A 378 -14.73 -4.82 -3.56
C SER A 378 -14.28 -6.11 -4.26
N GLY A 379 -14.28 -6.16 -5.59
CA GLY A 379 -13.93 -7.35 -6.37
C GLY A 379 -14.87 -8.53 -6.08
N ILE A 380 -16.17 -8.29 -5.97
CA ILE A 380 -17.19 -9.30 -5.65
C ILE A 380 -18.08 -9.66 -6.86
N ASP A 381 -17.74 -9.18 -8.06
CA ASP A 381 -18.46 -9.43 -9.32
C ASP A 381 -19.94 -9.02 -9.26
N ASN A 382 -20.20 -7.82 -8.72
CA ASN A 382 -21.55 -7.33 -8.51
C ASN A 382 -22.19 -6.67 -9.75
N GLY A 383 -21.55 -6.74 -10.92
CA GLY A 383 -22.07 -6.13 -12.15
C GLY A 383 -21.66 -4.67 -12.30
N GLY A 384 -20.62 -4.24 -11.58
CA GLY A 384 -20.15 -2.87 -11.54
C GLY A 384 -19.79 -2.34 -12.92
N SER A 385 -20.40 -1.22 -13.30
CA SER A 385 -20.24 -0.60 -14.63
C SER A 385 -19.56 0.77 -14.56
N VAL A 386 -18.81 1.11 -15.60
CA VAL A 386 -18.24 2.46 -15.80
C VAL A 386 -18.91 3.12 -16.99
N THR A 387 -19.72 4.15 -16.75
CA THR A 387 -20.48 4.84 -17.79
C THR A 387 -20.07 6.31 -17.88
N ASN A 388 -19.36 6.69 -18.93
CA ASN A 388 -19.08 8.08 -19.25
C ASN A 388 -20.06 8.62 -20.30
N SER A 389 -20.93 9.53 -19.91
CA SER A 389 -21.80 10.32 -20.82
C SER A 389 -21.26 11.73 -21.07
N GLY A 390 -20.14 12.08 -20.46
CA GLY A 390 -19.45 13.37 -20.60
C GLY A 390 -18.14 13.24 -21.37
N THR A 391 -17.15 14.03 -20.94
CA THR A 391 -15.81 14.10 -21.54
C THR A 391 -14.72 13.80 -20.53
N ILE A 392 -13.82 12.89 -20.88
CA ILE A 392 -12.52 12.70 -20.21
C ILE A 392 -11.46 13.36 -21.11
N ASP A 393 -10.83 14.44 -20.64
CA ASP A 393 -9.85 15.21 -21.40
C ASP A 393 -8.45 15.12 -20.77
N TRP A 394 -7.63 14.25 -21.36
CA TRP A 394 -6.22 14.04 -21.05
C TRP A 394 -5.30 14.62 -22.13
N SER A 395 -5.81 15.46 -23.04
CA SER A 395 -5.09 16.00 -24.20
C SER A 395 -3.81 16.78 -23.86
N LYS A 396 -3.73 17.31 -22.64
CA LYS A 396 -2.58 18.06 -22.12
C LYS A 396 -1.88 17.36 -20.95
N SER A 397 -2.34 16.17 -20.58
CA SER A 397 -1.75 15.40 -19.49
C SER A 397 -0.64 14.49 -20.02
N THR A 398 0.32 14.22 -19.16
CA THR A 398 1.31 13.13 -19.29
C THR A 398 0.92 11.89 -18.48
N GLY A 399 -0.08 12.01 -17.60
CA GLY A 399 -0.65 10.90 -16.85
C GLY A 399 -1.56 10.01 -17.70
N ILE A 400 -2.16 9.01 -17.07
CA ILE A 400 -3.01 8.00 -17.71
C ILE A 400 -4.42 7.94 -17.12
N VAL A 401 -5.33 7.32 -17.85
CA VAL A 401 -6.70 7.04 -17.39
C VAL A 401 -6.99 5.55 -17.46
N SER A 402 -7.43 4.96 -16.35
CA SER A 402 -7.89 3.58 -16.29
C SER A 402 -9.37 3.53 -15.90
N ALA A 403 -10.19 2.86 -16.71
CA ALA A 403 -11.58 2.56 -16.40
C ALA A 403 -11.74 1.06 -16.16
N LEU A 404 -11.99 0.63 -14.92
CA LEU A 404 -12.11 -0.77 -14.52
C LEU A 404 -13.57 -1.09 -14.23
N TYR A 405 -14.11 -2.10 -14.92
CA TYR A 405 -15.50 -2.53 -14.84
C TYR A 405 -15.60 -4.05 -14.84
N ASP A 406 -16.64 -4.62 -14.25
CA ASP A 406 -16.79 -6.08 -14.20
C ASP A 406 -16.98 -6.69 -15.59
N MET A 407 -16.55 -7.94 -15.78
CA MET A 407 -16.82 -8.69 -17.01
C MET A 407 -18.32 -8.85 -17.29
N ASN A 408 -19.14 -8.92 -16.25
CA ASN A 408 -20.61 -8.96 -16.32
C ASN A 408 -21.25 -7.56 -16.23
N GLY A 409 -20.44 -6.50 -16.13
CA GLY A 409 -20.85 -5.10 -16.17
C GLY A 409 -20.81 -4.51 -17.58
N SER A 410 -20.86 -3.17 -17.66
CA SER A 410 -20.81 -2.42 -18.92
C SER A 410 -19.80 -1.28 -18.88
N TYR A 411 -19.22 -0.99 -20.05
CA TYR A 411 -18.33 0.14 -20.25
C TYR A 411 -18.82 1.03 -21.39
N ASN A 412 -19.09 2.29 -21.08
CA ASN A 412 -19.32 3.32 -22.09
C ASN A 412 -18.19 4.37 -21.98
N PRO A 413 -17.29 4.48 -22.96
CA PRO A 413 -16.16 5.40 -22.90
C PRO A 413 -16.55 6.88 -23.02
N GLY A 414 -17.74 7.20 -23.54
CA GLY A 414 -18.15 8.59 -23.81
C GLY A 414 -17.18 9.31 -24.76
N THR A 415 -16.98 10.61 -24.53
CA THR A 415 -15.94 11.37 -25.25
C THR A 415 -14.61 11.26 -24.52
N ILE A 416 -13.58 10.79 -25.21
CA ILE A 416 -12.20 10.72 -24.69
C ILE A 416 -11.31 11.58 -25.60
N VAL A 417 -10.51 12.45 -24.99
CA VAL A 417 -9.50 13.25 -25.69
C VAL A 417 -8.13 12.92 -25.09
N ALA A 418 -7.32 12.17 -25.84
CA ALA A 418 -5.96 11.79 -25.43
C ALA A 418 -4.92 12.78 -25.95
N ASN A 419 -3.76 12.84 -25.30
CA ASN A 419 -2.60 13.62 -25.72
C ASN A 419 -1.90 12.91 -26.88
N SER A 420 -1.87 13.53 -28.06
CA SER A 420 -1.24 12.97 -29.25
C SER A 420 0.28 12.83 -29.17
N ALA A 421 0.92 13.51 -28.21
CA ALA A 421 2.35 13.40 -27.92
C ALA A 421 2.66 12.47 -26.74
N TRP A 422 1.64 11.85 -26.12
CA TRP A 422 1.87 10.90 -25.04
C TRP A 422 2.60 9.66 -25.53
N THR A 423 3.55 9.20 -24.72
CA THR A 423 4.26 7.94 -24.94
C THR A 423 4.26 7.16 -23.64
N ALA A 424 4.17 5.84 -23.74
CA ALA A 424 4.21 4.96 -22.59
C ALA A 424 5.56 5.12 -21.87
N ALA A 425 5.53 5.15 -20.54
CA ALA A 425 6.76 5.14 -19.75
C ALA A 425 7.55 3.85 -20.06
N PRO A 426 8.90 3.91 -20.12
CA PRO A 426 9.71 2.72 -20.34
C PRO A 426 9.34 1.57 -19.39
N TYR A 427 9.27 0.35 -19.91
CA TYR A 427 8.92 -0.87 -19.19
C TYR A 427 7.48 -0.94 -18.64
N SER A 428 6.63 0.08 -18.84
CA SER A 428 5.28 0.11 -18.28
C SER A 428 4.34 -0.92 -18.90
N GLY A 429 4.61 -1.37 -20.12
CA GLY A 429 3.70 -2.23 -20.89
C GLY A 429 2.35 -1.58 -21.24
N LEU A 430 2.23 -0.25 -21.13
CA LEU A 430 1.01 0.45 -21.54
C LEU A 430 1.00 0.66 -23.06
N ILE A 431 -0.14 0.36 -23.69
CA ILE A 431 -0.34 0.59 -25.12
C ILE A 431 -0.98 1.97 -25.39
N THR A 432 -1.93 2.39 -24.55
CA THR A 432 -2.68 3.64 -24.72
C THR A 432 -2.67 4.47 -23.45
N GLN A 433 -2.84 5.80 -23.59
CA GLN A 433 -2.95 6.71 -22.44
C GLN A 433 -4.26 6.48 -21.65
N VAL A 434 -5.33 6.12 -22.36
CA VAL A 434 -6.66 5.88 -21.79
C VAL A 434 -7.07 4.45 -22.14
N THR A 435 -7.36 3.63 -21.12
CA THR A 435 -7.70 2.22 -21.31
C THR A 435 -8.89 1.83 -20.42
N GLY A 436 -9.87 1.14 -21.01
CA GLY A 436 -10.90 0.44 -20.26
C GLY A 436 -10.53 -1.03 -20.09
N TYR A 437 -10.57 -1.54 -18.86
CA TYR A 437 -10.23 -2.90 -18.46
C TYR A 437 -11.46 -3.64 -17.89
N ARG A 438 -11.67 -4.87 -18.35
CA ARG A 438 -12.58 -5.81 -17.71
C ARG A 438 -11.89 -6.43 -16.50
N LEU A 439 -12.53 -6.35 -15.34
CA LEU A 439 -12.03 -6.91 -14.09
C LEU A 439 -12.16 -8.43 -14.10
N VAL A 440 -11.07 -9.08 -13.70
CA VAL A 440 -11.00 -10.51 -13.43
C VAL A 440 -10.99 -10.66 -11.90
N ASN A 441 -12.11 -11.03 -11.29
CA ASN A 441 -12.20 -11.22 -9.84
C ASN A 441 -12.40 -12.69 -9.44
N SER A 442 -12.66 -13.58 -10.40
CA SER A 442 -12.82 -15.00 -10.14
C SER A 442 -12.06 -15.87 -11.14
N VAL A 443 -11.90 -17.16 -10.80
CA VAL A 443 -11.36 -18.17 -11.74
C VAL A 443 -12.28 -18.34 -12.96
N ALA A 444 -13.59 -18.13 -12.80
CA ALA A 444 -14.53 -18.15 -13.90
C ALA A 444 -14.28 -16.98 -14.87
N ASP A 445 -14.08 -15.76 -14.35
CA ASP A 445 -13.69 -14.61 -15.17
C ASP A 445 -12.36 -14.86 -15.87
N LEU A 446 -11.39 -15.43 -15.15
CA LEU A 446 -10.10 -15.76 -15.71
C LEU A 446 -10.25 -16.69 -16.91
N GLN A 447 -11.12 -17.71 -16.83
CA GLN A 447 -11.43 -18.57 -17.96
C GLN A 447 -12.19 -17.81 -19.07
N ASN A 448 -13.10 -16.90 -18.71
CA ASN A 448 -13.88 -16.10 -19.67
C ASN A 448 -13.05 -15.13 -20.51
N VAL A 449 -11.79 -14.86 -20.14
CA VAL A 449 -10.82 -14.18 -21.02
C VAL A 449 -10.72 -14.88 -22.40
N SER A 450 -10.92 -16.20 -22.46
CA SER A 450 -10.90 -16.95 -23.72
C SER A 450 -12.04 -16.58 -24.68
N LEU A 451 -13.09 -15.90 -24.21
CA LEU A 451 -14.21 -15.45 -25.03
C LEU A 451 -13.88 -14.21 -25.88
N ASP A 452 -12.89 -13.42 -25.46
CA ASP A 452 -12.41 -12.24 -26.19
C ASP A 452 -10.92 -12.03 -25.94
N LEU A 453 -10.10 -12.77 -26.68
CA LEU A 453 -8.64 -12.78 -26.58
C LEU A 453 -7.97 -11.47 -27.01
N ALA A 454 -8.70 -10.54 -27.63
CA ALA A 454 -8.22 -9.21 -27.99
C ALA A 454 -8.58 -8.14 -26.93
N GLY A 455 -9.33 -8.52 -25.89
CA GLY A 455 -9.80 -7.62 -24.84
C GLY A 455 -8.69 -7.09 -23.92
N ASN A 456 -9.02 -6.04 -23.16
CA ASN A 456 -8.17 -5.52 -22.09
C ASN A 456 -8.72 -5.99 -20.75
N TYR A 457 -7.87 -6.63 -19.95
CA TYR A 457 -8.21 -7.26 -18.68
C TYR A 457 -7.30 -6.75 -17.58
N ALA A 458 -7.87 -6.62 -16.38
CA ALA A 458 -7.11 -6.34 -15.18
C ALA A 458 -7.54 -7.27 -14.05
N LEU A 459 -6.61 -7.78 -13.24
CA LEU A 459 -6.99 -8.43 -11.99
C LEU A 459 -7.60 -7.37 -11.06
N GLY A 460 -8.79 -7.65 -10.53
CA GLY A 460 -9.41 -6.75 -9.55
C GLY A 460 -9.01 -7.06 -8.11
N LYS A 461 -8.53 -8.28 -7.85
CA LYS A 461 -8.01 -8.72 -6.55
C LYS A 461 -7.07 -9.90 -6.73
N ASP A 462 -6.43 -10.31 -5.65
CA ASP A 462 -5.72 -11.58 -5.61
C ASP A 462 -6.71 -12.73 -5.83
N LEU A 463 -6.37 -13.65 -6.74
CA LEU A 463 -7.18 -14.81 -7.09
C LEU A 463 -6.64 -16.07 -6.41
N ASP A 464 -7.50 -16.80 -5.71
CA ASP A 464 -7.24 -18.19 -5.34
C ASP A 464 -7.71 -19.11 -6.47
N ALA A 465 -6.75 -19.67 -7.22
CA ALA A 465 -6.99 -20.57 -8.33
C ALA A 465 -6.93 -22.06 -7.94
N SER A 466 -6.97 -22.42 -6.65
CA SER A 466 -6.90 -23.83 -6.21
C SER A 466 -7.98 -24.74 -6.79
N ALA A 467 -9.16 -24.19 -7.13
CA ALA A 467 -10.23 -24.92 -7.81
C ALA A 467 -9.76 -25.55 -9.14
N THR A 468 -8.72 -24.98 -9.77
CA THR A 468 -8.15 -25.49 -11.02
C THR A 468 -7.51 -26.88 -10.90
N GLY A 469 -7.09 -27.26 -9.69
CA GLY A 469 -6.52 -28.57 -9.39
C GLY A 469 -7.51 -29.61 -8.90
N THR A 470 -8.76 -29.24 -8.59
CA THR A 470 -9.72 -30.12 -7.91
C THR A 470 -11.05 -30.29 -8.65
N SER A 471 -11.64 -29.20 -9.12
CA SER A 471 -13.06 -29.18 -9.53
C SER A 471 -13.33 -28.33 -10.77
N PHE A 472 -12.33 -27.64 -11.30
CA PHE A 472 -12.43 -26.78 -12.47
C PHE A 472 -11.26 -27.07 -13.42
N ALA A 473 -11.49 -27.70 -14.57
CA ALA A 473 -10.40 -27.95 -15.52
C ALA A 473 -10.10 -26.67 -16.33
N PHE A 474 -9.03 -25.95 -15.99
CA PHE A 474 -8.66 -24.72 -16.69
C PHE A 474 -8.06 -24.99 -18.07
N SER A 475 -8.56 -24.27 -19.08
CA SER A 475 -8.02 -24.28 -20.45
C SER A 475 -7.19 -23.04 -20.69
N SER A 476 -5.97 -23.24 -21.22
CA SER A 476 -5.04 -22.15 -21.52
C SER A 476 -5.68 -21.05 -22.37
N LEU A 477 -5.35 -19.81 -22.04
CA LEU A 477 -5.84 -18.63 -22.73
C LEU A 477 -5.10 -18.44 -24.06
N GLY A 478 -5.83 -18.61 -25.16
CA GLY A 478 -5.29 -18.55 -26.50
C GLY A 478 -4.45 -19.78 -26.89
N ASN A 479 -4.24 -19.94 -28.18
CA ASN A 479 -3.46 -21.03 -28.78
C ASN A 479 -2.73 -20.54 -30.04
N ALA A 480 -1.99 -21.43 -30.72
CA ALA A 480 -1.20 -21.06 -31.90
C ALA A 480 -2.03 -20.51 -33.07
N THR A 481 -3.30 -20.88 -33.21
CA THR A 481 -4.21 -20.38 -34.25
C THR A 481 -4.92 -19.10 -33.82
N THR A 482 -5.30 -19.01 -32.55
CA THR A 482 -5.98 -17.85 -31.96
C THR A 482 -5.25 -17.42 -30.70
N PRO A 483 -4.13 -16.69 -30.82
CA PRO A 483 -3.33 -16.29 -29.66
C PRO A 483 -4.00 -15.15 -28.89
N PHE A 484 -3.61 -14.96 -27.63
CA PHE A 484 -3.99 -13.77 -26.86
C PHE A 484 -3.33 -12.53 -27.45
N SER A 485 -4.12 -11.56 -27.90
CA SER A 485 -3.64 -10.37 -28.62
C SER A 485 -3.96 -9.06 -27.91
N GLY A 486 -4.67 -9.12 -26.78
CA GLY A 486 -5.08 -7.99 -25.95
C GLY A 486 -4.08 -7.62 -24.85
N GLN A 487 -4.57 -6.97 -23.78
CA GLN A 487 -3.78 -6.60 -22.60
C GLN A 487 -4.27 -7.34 -21.35
N PHE A 488 -3.36 -7.86 -20.55
CA PHE A 488 -3.64 -8.43 -19.24
C PHE A 488 -2.73 -7.78 -18.20
N ASP A 489 -3.31 -6.97 -17.33
CA ASP A 489 -2.59 -6.28 -16.25
C ASP A 489 -2.93 -6.89 -14.89
N GLY A 490 -1.94 -7.37 -14.16
CA GLY A 490 -2.17 -7.85 -12.80
C GLY A 490 -2.49 -6.74 -11.82
N MET A 491 -2.24 -5.45 -12.13
CA MET A 491 -2.48 -4.32 -11.23
C MET A 491 -1.85 -4.50 -9.83
N GLY A 492 -0.77 -5.28 -9.74
CA GLY A 492 -0.11 -5.65 -8.47
C GLY A 492 -0.71 -6.86 -7.75
N HIS A 493 -1.80 -7.44 -8.25
CA HIS A 493 -2.41 -8.65 -7.72
C HIS A 493 -1.76 -9.93 -8.24
N VAL A 494 -2.03 -11.03 -7.53
CA VAL A 494 -1.52 -12.37 -7.84
C VAL A 494 -2.60 -13.38 -8.16
N ILE A 495 -2.24 -14.39 -8.96
CA ILE A 495 -3.00 -15.62 -9.14
C ILE A 495 -2.28 -16.70 -8.35
N ASN A 496 -2.89 -17.16 -7.27
CA ASN A 496 -2.29 -18.10 -6.32
C ASN A 496 -2.83 -19.53 -6.53
N ARG A 497 -1.98 -20.54 -6.36
CA ARG A 497 -2.34 -21.98 -6.45
C ARG A 497 -2.95 -22.40 -7.78
N PHE A 498 -2.55 -21.75 -8.86
CA PHE A 498 -2.96 -22.14 -10.21
C PHE A 498 -2.38 -23.53 -10.54
N SER A 499 -3.24 -24.43 -10.99
CA SER A 499 -2.87 -25.78 -11.42
C SER A 499 -3.39 -26.05 -12.81
N GLN A 500 -2.59 -26.74 -13.61
CA GLN A 500 -3.05 -27.22 -14.91
C GLN A 500 -2.42 -28.58 -15.20
N TYR A 501 -3.28 -29.53 -15.59
CA TYR A 501 -2.90 -30.89 -15.94
C TYR A 501 -3.42 -31.20 -17.34
N ASP A 502 -2.52 -31.29 -18.32
CA ASP A 502 -2.90 -31.73 -19.68
C ASP A 502 -3.17 -33.24 -19.70
N GLN A 503 -4.31 -33.62 -20.29
CA GLN A 503 -4.86 -34.99 -20.33
C GLN A 503 -4.98 -35.56 -21.76
N GLY A 504 -4.37 -34.95 -22.79
CA GLY A 504 -4.20 -35.62 -24.09
C GLY A 504 -4.59 -34.85 -25.35
N SER A 505 -4.33 -33.53 -25.44
CA SER A 505 -4.44 -32.80 -26.72
C SER A 505 -3.20 -33.01 -27.61
N LEU A 506 -3.38 -33.14 -28.93
CA LEU A 506 -2.32 -33.47 -29.91
C LEU A 506 -1.40 -32.29 -30.33
N VAL A 507 -1.58 -31.10 -29.75
CA VAL A 507 -0.65 -29.93 -29.76
C VAL A 507 -1.15 -28.93 -28.68
N PRO A 508 -0.50 -27.78 -28.37
CA PRO A 508 0.90 -27.31 -28.33
C PRO A 508 1.13 -26.56 -26.97
N ALA A 509 2.07 -25.60 -26.89
CA ALA A 509 2.26 -24.60 -25.82
C ALA A 509 1.26 -24.53 -24.62
N VAL A 510 1.70 -24.88 -23.40
CA VAL A 510 0.87 -24.92 -22.16
C VAL A 510 1.33 -23.92 -21.10
N GLY A 511 0.35 -23.27 -20.45
CA GLY A 511 0.49 -22.32 -19.33
C GLY A 511 -0.84 -21.62 -19.06
N LEU A 512 -0.88 -20.61 -18.18
CA LEU A 512 -2.07 -19.75 -18.06
C LEU A 512 -2.48 -19.23 -19.45
N PHE A 513 -1.52 -18.68 -20.19
CA PHE A 513 -1.65 -18.42 -21.62
C PHE A 513 -1.05 -19.58 -22.42
N GLY A 514 -1.76 -20.05 -23.43
CA GLY A 514 -1.18 -21.02 -24.36
C GLY A 514 -0.17 -20.31 -25.25
N VAL A 515 -0.64 -19.29 -25.97
CA VAL A 515 0.19 -18.39 -26.77
C VAL A 515 -0.21 -16.94 -26.54
N ILE A 516 0.75 -16.11 -26.13
CA ILE A 516 0.66 -14.65 -26.19
C ILE A 516 1.13 -14.23 -27.58
N GLY A 517 0.24 -13.61 -28.36
CA GLY A 517 0.49 -13.19 -29.74
C GLY A 517 1.33 -11.92 -29.84
N PRO A 518 1.70 -11.48 -31.07
CA PRO A 518 2.65 -10.38 -31.27
C PRO A 518 2.22 -9.02 -30.71
N THR A 519 0.91 -8.78 -30.58
CA THR A 519 0.35 -7.55 -29.98
C THR A 519 -0.05 -7.74 -28.51
N GLY A 520 0.02 -8.98 -28.01
CA GLY A 520 -0.38 -9.31 -26.66
C GLY A 520 0.57 -8.71 -25.63
N VAL A 521 0.02 -8.13 -24.56
CA VAL A 521 0.79 -7.60 -23.44
C VAL A 521 0.31 -8.21 -22.15
N VAL A 522 1.23 -8.83 -21.40
CA VAL A 522 0.97 -9.35 -20.06
C VAL A 522 1.90 -8.65 -19.08
N ARG A 523 1.34 -7.97 -18.08
CA ARG A 523 2.14 -7.13 -17.18
C ARG A 523 1.70 -7.17 -15.73
N ASN A 524 2.63 -6.87 -14.82
CA ASN A 524 2.41 -6.71 -13.37
C ASN A 524 1.65 -7.88 -12.71
N VAL A 525 1.86 -9.11 -13.19
CA VAL A 525 1.12 -10.30 -12.73
C VAL A 525 2.05 -11.31 -12.08
N GLY A 526 1.70 -11.72 -10.86
CA GLY A 526 2.37 -12.81 -10.16
C GLY A 526 1.55 -14.09 -10.21
N MET A 527 2.17 -15.21 -10.59
CA MET A 527 1.60 -16.55 -10.39
C MET A 527 2.31 -17.23 -9.23
N THR A 528 1.64 -17.38 -8.10
CA THR A 528 2.26 -17.88 -6.86
C THR A 528 1.80 -19.28 -6.53
N ASN A 529 2.70 -20.10 -5.98
CA ASN A 529 2.41 -21.49 -5.58
C ASN A 529 1.76 -22.31 -6.70
N ALA A 530 2.14 -22.05 -7.95
CA ALA A 530 1.58 -22.76 -9.09
C ALA A 530 2.08 -24.22 -9.13
N ASP A 531 1.25 -25.12 -9.63
CA ASP A 531 1.57 -26.54 -9.79
C ASP A 531 1.15 -27.03 -11.17
N LEU A 532 2.10 -27.07 -12.10
CA LEU A 532 1.86 -27.51 -13.47
C LEU A 532 2.45 -28.90 -13.70
N GLY A 533 1.61 -29.80 -14.20
CA GLY A 533 1.96 -31.19 -14.50
C GLY A 533 1.46 -31.64 -15.87
N THR A 534 2.06 -32.71 -16.40
CA THR A 534 1.55 -33.41 -17.59
C THR A 534 1.79 -34.91 -17.43
N PHE A 535 0.80 -35.71 -17.85
CA PHE A 535 0.82 -37.18 -17.77
C PHE A 535 1.01 -37.86 -19.13
N VAL A 536 1.18 -37.07 -20.20
CA VAL A 536 1.16 -37.58 -21.57
C VAL A 536 2.60 -37.73 -22.10
N TYR A 537 2.86 -38.86 -22.75
CA TYR A 537 4.11 -39.14 -23.46
C TYR A 537 4.04 -38.53 -24.86
N PHE A 538 4.98 -37.64 -25.21
CA PHE A 538 4.88 -36.86 -26.45
C PHE A 538 6.06 -37.08 -27.39
N PRO A 539 5.85 -36.99 -28.72
CA PRO A 539 6.92 -36.67 -29.66
C PRO A 539 7.35 -35.20 -29.50
N GLN A 540 8.59 -34.89 -29.92
CA GLN A 540 9.29 -33.60 -29.76
C GLN A 540 8.42 -32.34 -30.05
N GLY A 541 8.64 -31.24 -29.32
CA GLY A 541 8.19 -29.88 -29.74
C GLY A 541 7.16 -29.15 -28.85
N ILE A 542 6.87 -29.60 -27.63
CA ILE A 542 5.93 -28.90 -26.73
C ILE A 542 6.66 -27.88 -25.86
N ALA A 543 6.13 -26.65 -25.80
CA ALA A 543 6.61 -25.60 -24.92
C ALA A 543 5.72 -25.51 -23.66
N LEU A 544 6.29 -25.47 -22.46
CA LEU A 544 5.53 -25.39 -21.22
C LEU A 544 6.14 -24.31 -20.32
N GLY A 545 5.30 -23.38 -19.87
CA GLY A 545 5.64 -22.38 -18.86
C GLY A 545 4.46 -22.12 -17.94
N ILE A 546 4.72 -21.64 -16.72
CA ILE A 546 3.64 -21.37 -15.76
C ILE A 546 2.74 -20.23 -16.28
N LEU A 547 3.35 -19.13 -16.72
CA LEU A 547 2.61 -17.98 -17.24
C LEU A 547 2.21 -18.20 -18.70
N ALA A 548 3.15 -18.62 -19.55
CA ALA A 548 2.84 -18.87 -20.96
C ALA A 548 3.55 -20.10 -21.51
N GLY A 549 2.86 -20.86 -22.35
CA GLY A 549 3.50 -21.88 -23.18
C GLY A 549 4.44 -21.22 -24.19
N GLU A 550 3.95 -20.21 -24.91
CA GLU A 550 4.72 -19.42 -25.86
C GLU A 550 4.42 -17.92 -25.76
N ASN A 551 5.47 -17.10 -25.82
CA ASN A 551 5.38 -15.64 -25.90
C ASN A 551 5.89 -15.12 -27.25
N GLN A 552 5.03 -14.44 -27.99
CA GLN A 552 5.38 -13.66 -29.18
C GLN A 552 5.23 -12.15 -28.96
N GLY A 553 4.62 -11.74 -27.84
CA GLY A 553 4.34 -10.35 -27.47
C GLY A 553 5.27 -9.84 -26.35
N LEU A 554 4.71 -9.02 -25.46
CA LEU A 554 5.41 -8.43 -24.32
C LEU A 554 4.99 -9.07 -23.00
N ILE A 555 5.96 -9.50 -22.22
CA ILE A 555 5.80 -9.83 -20.79
C ILE A 555 6.70 -8.88 -19.98
N THR A 556 6.11 -8.11 -19.07
CA THR A 556 6.85 -7.18 -18.21
C THR A 556 6.38 -7.19 -16.75
N TYR A 557 7.29 -7.10 -15.79
CA TYR A 557 6.95 -7.17 -14.35
C TYR A 557 6.09 -8.39 -13.98
N ALA A 558 6.34 -9.53 -14.63
CA ALA A 558 5.64 -10.76 -14.35
C ALA A 558 6.54 -11.75 -13.59
N TYR A 559 5.94 -12.56 -12.73
CA TYR A 559 6.72 -13.53 -11.98
C TYR A 559 5.98 -14.82 -11.65
N THR A 560 6.76 -15.87 -11.35
CA THR A 560 6.24 -17.20 -11.03
C THR A 560 6.94 -17.84 -9.82
N THR A 561 6.18 -18.52 -8.98
CA THR A 561 6.65 -19.38 -7.87
C THR A 561 5.87 -20.70 -7.85
N GLY A 562 6.41 -21.70 -7.14
CA GLY A 562 5.82 -23.04 -7.06
C GLY A 562 6.65 -24.07 -7.81
N GLY A 563 5.99 -25.02 -8.46
CA GLY A 563 6.63 -26.14 -9.10
C GLY A 563 6.08 -26.45 -10.48
N ARG A 564 6.98 -26.86 -11.36
CA ARG A 564 6.68 -27.45 -12.65
C ARG A 564 7.32 -28.83 -12.70
N GLY A 565 6.51 -29.85 -12.44
CA GLY A 565 6.90 -31.26 -12.57
C GLY A 565 6.50 -31.81 -13.94
N SER A 566 7.30 -32.70 -14.53
CA SER A 566 6.87 -33.47 -15.72
C SER A 566 7.01 -34.98 -15.48
N GLY A 567 6.23 -35.77 -16.23
CA GLY A 567 6.34 -37.22 -16.30
C GLY A 567 6.92 -37.77 -17.62
N ALA A 568 7.42 -36.96 -18.56
CA ALA A 568 7.70 -37.42 -19.93
C ALA A 568 9.08 -37.01 -20.51
N PHE A 569 9.67 -37.92 -21.29
CA PHE A 569 11.02 -37.91 -21.85
C PHE A 569 11.08 -37.44 -23.31
N GLU A 570 12.24 -36.88 -23.69
CA GLU A 570 12.69 -36.42 -25.03
C GLU A 570 11.88 -35.31 -25.75
N GLY A 571 12.42 -34.08 -25.78
CA GLY A 571 12.02 -33.03 -26.74
C GLY A 571 11.07 -31.93 -26.25
N ALA A 572 10.64 -31.95 -24.98
CA ALA A 572 9.89 -30.85 -24.39
C ALA A 572 10.79 -29.67 -24.00
N VAL A 573 10.26 -28.45 -24.13
CA VAL A 573 10.91 -27.17 -23.78
C VAL A 573 10.19 -26.57 -22.57
N LEU A 574 10.88 -26.50 -21.42
CA LEU A 574 10.29 -26.16 -20.13
C LEU A 574 10.91 -24.89 -19.55
N GLY A 575 10.10 -23.89 -19.23
CA GLY A 575 10.52 -22.72 -18.48
C GLY A 575 9.71 -22.51 -17.20
N GLY A 576 10.31 -21.88 -16.19
CA GLY A 576 9.58 -21.49 -14.98
C GLY A 576 8.52 -20.42 -15.26
N LEU A 577 8.81 -19.45 -16.13
CA LEU A 577 7.86 -18.41 -16.55
C LEU A 577 7.23 -18.72 -17.91
N VAL A 578 8.07 -18.97 -18.93
CA VAL A 578 7.64 -19.16 -20.33
C VAL A 578 8.28 -20.40 -20.92
N GLY A 579 7.52 -21.24 -21.63
CA GLY A 579 8.09 -22.34 -22.39
C GLY A 579 9.02 -21.86 -23.49
N ARG A 580 8.46 -21.16 -24.50
CA ARG A 580 9.20 -20.61 -25.64
C ARG A 580 9.00 -19.10 -25.77
N ASN A 581 10.07 -18.32 -25.81
CA ASN A 581 10.03 -16.89 -26.05
C ASN A 581 10.50 -16.54 -27.46
N VAL A 582 9.66 -15.84 -28.23
CA VAL A 582 9.96 -15.22 -29.52
C VAL A 582 9.77 -13.70 -29.46
N GLY A 583 9.02 -13.22 -28.46
CA GLY A 583 8.80 -11.79 -28.18
C GLY A 583 9.81 -11.19 -27.18
N LEU A 584 9.32 -10.28 -26.35
CA LEU A 584 10.08 -9.57 -25.33
C LEU A 584 9.64 -10.00 -23.93
N ILE A 585 10.61 -10.42 -23.12
CA ILE A 585 10.47 -10.59 -21.67
C ILE A 585 11.39 -9.58 -20.99
N GLU A 586 10.82 -8.69 -20.19
CA GLU A 586 11.58 -7.68 -19.47
C GLU A 586 11.15 -7.57 -18.01
N ARG A 587 12.08 -7.23 -17.11
CA ARG A 587 11.80 -7.01 -15.67
C ARG A 587 10.97 -8.12 -15.02
N SER A 588 11.22 -9.36 -15.43
CA SER A 588 10.40 -10.52 -15.05
C SER A 588 11.26 -11.62 -14.44
N TRP A 589 10.66 -12.50 -13.65
CA TRP A 589 11.43 -13.49 -12.91
C TRP A 589 10.71 -14.80 -12.60
N SER A 590 11.48 -15.81 -12.22
CA SER A 590 10.94 -17.07 -11.70
C SER A 590 11.76 -17.63 -10.55
N SER A 591 11.07 -18.06 -9.49
CA SER A 591 11.63 -18.88 -8.42
C SER A 591 11.12 -20.33 -8.46
N ALA A 592 10.35 -20.66 -9.49
CA ALA A 592 9.71 -21.97 -9.59
C ALA A 592 10.74 -23.09 -9.76
N PHE A 593 10.45 -24.26 -9.18
CA PHE A 593 11.19 -25.47 -9.50
C PHE A 593 10.86 -25.92 -10.93
N VAL A 594 11.88 -26.19 -11.74
CA VAL A 594 11.74 -26.72 -13.11
C VAL A 594 12.49 -28.04 -13.22
N GLY A 595 11.81 -29.14 -13.54
CA GLY A 595 12.51 -30.42 -13.59
C GLY A 595 11.86 -31.57 -14.35
N SER A 596 12.39 -32.76 -14.05
CA SER A 596 12.00 -34.11 -14.50
C SER A 596 12.63 -34.61 -15.80
N ALA A 597 12.52 -33.90 -16.93
CA ALA A 597 13.12 -34.28 -18.22
C ALA A 597 12.96 -33.17 -19.28
N GLY A 598 13.77 -33.22 -20.35
CA GLY A 598 13.71 -32.29 -21.49
C GLY A 598 14.75 -31.17 -21.46
N LEU A 599 14.49 -30.11 -22.22
CA LEU A 599 15.28 -28.88 -22.27
C LEU A 599 14.72 -27.88 -21.25
N LEU A 600 15.46 -27.64 -20.18
CA LEU A 600 14.98 -26.87 -19.03
C LEU A 600 15.64 -25.49 -18.92
N GLY A 601 14.86 -24.46 -18.61
CA GLY A 601 15.36 -23.15 -18.18
C GLY A 601 14.62 -22.65 -16.94
N GLY A 602 15.34 -22.02 -16.00
CA GLY A 602 14.72 -21.49 -14.78
C GLY A 602 13.68 -20.40 -15.07
N LEU A 603 13.90 -19.55 -16.07
CA LEU A 603 12.94 -18.55 -16.55
C LEU A 603 12.26 -18.99 -17.85
N VAL A 604 13.04 -19.33 -18.87
CA VAL A 604 12.54 -19.64 -20.22
C VAL A 604 13.12 -20.95 -20.74
N GLY A 605 12.29 -21.86 -21.27
CA GLY A 605 12.81 -23.09 -21.87
C GLY A 605 13.66 -22.82 -23.11
N GLY A 606 13.10 -22.16 -24.12
CA GLY A 606 13.79 -21.78 -25.35
C GLY A 606 13.58 -20.30 -25.71
N ASN A 607 14.66 -19.56 -25.94
CA ASN A 607 14.62 -18.14 -26.27
C ASN A 607 15.11 -17.87 -27.70
N GLY A 608 14.20 -17.49 -28.59
CA GLY A 608 14.50 -16.87 -29.89
C GLY A 608 14.20 -15.36 -29.94
N GLY A 609 13.68 -14.80 -28.85
CA GLY A 609 13.36 -13.37 -28.69
C GLY A 609 14.38 -12.62 -27.84
N THR A 610 13.91 -11.63 -27.09
CA THR A 610 14.74 -10.84 -26.16
C THR A 610 14.33 -11.09 -24.71
N ILE A 611 15.31 -11.34 -23.85
CA ILE A 611 15.19 -11.35 -22.40
C ILE A 611 16.10 -10.25 -21.85
N VAL A 612 15.53 -9.28 -21.12
CA VAL A 612 16.27 -8.15 -20.59
C VAL A 612 15.91 -7.86 -19.14
N GLN A 613 16.88 -7.51 -18.30
CA GLN A 613 16.64 -7.15 -16.90
C GLN A 613 15.78 -8.19 -16.16
N SER A 614 16.03 -9.47 -16.39
CA SER A 614 15.20 -10.56 -15.89
C SER A 614 16.06 -11.60 -15.16
N TYR A 615 15.46 -12.40 -14.28
CA TYR A 615 16.25 -13.32 -13.46
C TYR A 615 15.54 -14.60 -13.05
N ALA A 616 16.33 -15.62 -12.68
CA ALA A 616 15.84 -16.88 -12.15
C ALA A 616 16.57 -17.30 -10.87
N THR A 617 15.81 -17.68 -9.84
CA THR A 617 16.33 -18.16 -8.55
C THR A 617 15.90 -19.60 -8.26
N GLY A 618 14.95 -20.13 -9.02
CA GLY A 618 14.39 -21.47 -8.86
C GLY A 618 15.38 -22.57 -9.21
N THR A 619 15.22 -23.74 -8.59
CA THR A 619 16.07 -24.91 -8.90
C THR A 619 15.67 -25.54 -10.23
N VAL A 620 16.67 -25.81 -11.07
CA VAL A 620 16.53 -26.56 -12.32
C VAL A 620 17.12 -27.96 -12.15
N SER A 621 16.34 -29.02 -12.39
CA SER A 621 16.77 -30.40 -12.18
C SER A 621 16.32 -31.34 -13.30
N GLY A 622 17.26 -31.70 -14.17
CA GLY A 622 17.03 -32.58 -15.33
C GLY A 622 16.61 -34.02 -15.02
N GLY A 623 16.63 -34.46 -13.76
CA GLY A 623 16.33 -35.85 -13.42
C GLY A 623 17.34 -36.82 -14.05
N ASN A 624 16.88 -37.95 -14.58
CA ASN A 624 17.75 -38.98 -15.20
C ASN A 624 18.04 -38.74 -16.69
N HIS A 625 17.28 -37.87 -17.36
CA HIS A 625 17.28 -37.76 -18.84
C HIS A 625 17.10 -36.33 -19.36
N GLY A 626 17.20 -35.32 -18.50
CA GLY A 626 17.09 -33.91 -18.86
C GLY A 626 18.37 -33.14 -18.62
N SER A 627 18.47 -31.97 -19.23
CA SER A 627 19.57 -31.03 -19.04
C SER A 627 19.00 -29.61 -18.99
N GLY A 628 19.66 -28.69 -18.30
CA GLY A 628 19.10 -27.35 -18.13
C GLY A 628 20.12 -26.24 -17.97
N GLY A 629 19.65 -25.01 -18.16
CA GLY A 629 20.35 -23.79 -17.82
C GLY A 629 19.62 -23.02 -16.72
N GLY A 630 20.37 -22.27 -15.91
CA GLY A 630 19.80 -21.58 -14.76
C GLY A 630 18.78 -20.50 -15.11
N LEU A 631 18.97 -19.78 -16.22
CA LEU A 631 18.00 -18.80 -16.75
C LEU A 631 17.23 -19.38 -17.93
N VAL A 632 17.94 -19.95 -18.91
CA VAL A 632 17.35 -20.46 -20.14
C VAL A 632 17.82 -21.87 -20.48
N GLY A 633 17.00 -22.66 -21.16
CA GLY A 633 17.46 -23.91 -21.77
C GLY A 633 18.30 -23.60 -23.01
N ALA A 634 17.66 -23.27 -24.13
CA ALA A 634 18.33 -22.89 -25.37
C ALA A 634 18.19 -21.39 -25.63
N ASN A 635 19.27 -20.74 -26.02
CA ASN A 635 19.27 -19.34 -26.45
C ASN A 635 19.73 -19.20 -27.91
N ASP A 636 18.82 -18.79 -28.78
CA ASP A 636 19.08 -18.37 -30.16
C ASP A 636 18.83 -16.86 -30.35
N GLY A 637 18.26 -16.19 -29.33
CA GLY A 637 17.99 -14.75 -29.30
C GLY A 637 18.97 -13.96 -28.44
N THR A 638 18.47 -12.90 -27.79
CA THR A 638 19.26 -11.98 -26.96
C THR A 638 18.93 -12.15 -25.49
N ILE A 639 19.96 -12.23 -24.66
CA ILE A 639 19.89 -12.13 -23.20
C ILE A 639 20.80 -10.99 -22.78
N SER A 640 20.23 -9.95 -22.17
CA SER A 640 20.99 -8.81 -21.67
C SER A 640 20.60 -8.48 -20.24
N GLN A 641 21.57 -8.01 -19.45
CA GLN A 641 21.31 -7.50 -18.10
C GLN A 641 20.53 -8.49 -17.22
N SER A 642 20.83 -9.78 -17.30
CA SER A 642 20.00 -10.83 -16.70
C SER A 642 20.84 -11.81 -15.90
N TYR A 643 20.23 -12.50 -14.93
CA TYR A 643 21.02 -13.37 -14.05
C TYR A 643 20.31 -14.62 -13.56
N ALA A 644 21.08 -15.63 -13.16
CA ALA A 644 20.58 -16.84 -12.53
C ALA A 644 21.36 -17.20 -11.26
N THR A 645 20.64 -17.48 -10.17
CA THR A 645 21.22 -17.89 -8.88
C THR A 645 20.73 -19.26 -8.40
N GLY A 646 19.71 -19.81 -9.07
CA GLY A 646 19.18 -21.12 -8.76
C GLY A 646 20.15 -22.26 -9.08
N ARG A 647 20.11 -23.33 -8.28
CA ARG A 647 20.90 -24.54 -8.54
C ARG A 647 20.48 -25.20 -9.85
N VAL A 648 21.45 -25.66 -10.63
CA VAL A 648 21.25 -26.43 -11.87
C VAL A 648 21.87 -27.82 -11.75
N TYR A 649 21.03 -28.84 -11.81
CA TYR A 649 21.44 -30.24 -11.84
C TYR A 649 21.11 -30.88 -13.19
N GLY A 650 22.13 -31.46 -13.83
CA GLY A 650 21.97 -32.19 -15.10
C GLY A 650 22.87 -33.43 -15.16
N PRO A 651 22.32 -34.64 -15.40
CA PRO A 651 23.10 -35.89 -15.48
C PRO A 651 24.19 -35.89 -16.56
N PHE A 652 23.99 -35.16 -17.67
CA PHE A 652 24.95 -35.13 -18.79
C PHE A 652 25.45 -33.72 -19.12
N SER A 653 24.62 -32.70 -18.89
CA SER A 653 24.99 -31.32 -19.16
C SER A 653 24.18 -30.32 -18.34
N ALA A 654 24.83 -29.23 -17.95
CA ALA A 654 24.18 -28.10 -17.29
C ALA A 654 25.01 -26.82 -17.43
N GLY A 655 24.34 -25.67 -17.52
CA GLY A 655 24.99 -24.36 -17.53
C GLY A 655 24.40 -23.42 -16.49
N GLY A 656 25.24 -22.55 -15.91
CA GLY A 656 24.80 -21.63 -14.86
C GLY A 656 23.75 -20.62 -15.33
N LEU A 657 23.80 -20.19 -16.60
CA LEU A 657 22.84 -19.28 -17.22
C LEU A 657 22.05 -19.97 -18.35
N ALA A 658 22.73 -20.64 -19.28
CA ALA A 658 22.08 -21.30 -20.42
C ALA A 658 22.56 -22.76 -20.59
N LEU A 659 21.71 -23.67 -21.05
CA LEU A 659 22.19 -24.99 -21.47
C LEU A 659 22.96 -24.86 -22.79
N SER A 660 22.32 -24.33 -23.83
CA SER A 660 22.94 -24.12 -25.14
C SER A 660 22.76 -22.68 -25.60
N ASN A 661 23.78 -22.12 -26.24
CA ASN A 661 23.75 -20.75 -26.75
C ASN A 661 24.25 -20.67 -28.20
N THR A 662 23.45 -20.12 -29.09
CA THR A 662 23.82 -19.68 -30.44
C THR A 662 23.58 -18.19 -30.67
N GLY A 663 22.82 -17.53 -29.77
CA GLY A 663 22.55 -16.10 -29.77
C GLY A 663 23.51 -15.25 -28.91
N LEU A 664 23.08 -14.02 -28.61
CA LEU A 664 23.81 -13.04 -27.81
C LEU A 664 23.48 -13.19 -26.33
N ILE A 665 24.53 -13.22 -25.50
CA ILE A 665 24.44 -13.05 -24.06
C ILE A 665 25.41 -11.94 -23.67
N GLU A 666 24.93 -10.89 -23.01
CA GLU A 666 25.74 -9.74 -22.57
C GLU A 666 25.30 -9.21 -21.20
N GLN A 667 26.20 -8.52 -20.49
CA GLN A 667 25.96 -7.92 -19.17
C GLN A 667 25.18 -8.84 -18.22
N SER A 668 25.48 -10.13 -18.21
CA SER A 668 24.69 -11.13 -17.51
C SER A 668 25.58 -11.99 -16.63
N PHE A 669 25.00 -12.62 -15.61
CA PHE A 669 25.81 -13.45 -14.71
C PHE A 669 25.10 -14.68 -14.16
N ALA A 670 25.91 -15.64 -13.69
CA ALA A 670 25.42 -16.80 -12.96
C ALA A 670 26.17 -17.00 -11.63
N SER A 671 25.44 -17.37 -10.58
CA SER A 671 25.99 -17.69 -9.26
C SER A 671 25.40 -18.95 -8.63
N GLY A 672 24.44 -19.61 -9.27
CA GLY A 672 23.90 -20.88 -8.79
C GLY A 672 24.83 -22.07 -9.01
N GLU A 673 24.83 -23.03 -8.10
CA GLU A 673 25.62 -24.27 -8.22
C GLU A 673 25.27 -25.01 -9.52
N VAL A 674 26.28 -25.33 -10.33
CA VAL A 674 26.16 -26.17 -11.53
C VAL A 674 26.76 -27.52 -11.24
N ARG A 675 25.95 -28.59 -11.30
CA ARG A 675 26.39 -29.92 -10.87
C ARG A 675 25.89 -31.07 -11.74
N GLY A 676 26.78 -32.04 -11.92
CA GLY A 676 26.51 -33.36 -12.49
C GLY A 676 26.45 -34.49 -11.44
N PRO A 677 26.33 -35.75 -11.89
CA PRO A 677 26.30 -36.91 -11.01
C PRO A 677 27.67 -37.10 -10.33
N THR A 678 27.68 -37.31 -9.01
CA THR A 678 28.93 -37.42 -8.23
C THR A 678 29.73 -38.69 -8.46
N PHE A 679 29.10 -39.73 -9.02
CA PHE A 679 29.71 -41.05 -9.20
C PHE A 679 30.50 -41.20 -10.51
N GLN A 680 30.41 -40.25 -11.45
CA GLN A 680 31.11 -40.32 -12.74
C GLN A 680 32.37 -39.46 -12.83
N GLY A 681 32.74 -38.77 -11.74
CA GLY A 681 33.89 -37.86 -11.69
C GLY A 681 33.56 -36.45 -12.21
N PRO A 682 34.42 -35.44 -11.91
CA PRO A 682 34.12 -34.02 -12.14
C PRO A 682 34.02 -33.60 -13.62
N ASP A 683 34.52 -34.41 -14.54
CA ASP A 683 34.60 -34.11 -15.99
C ASP A 683 33.72 -35.00 -16.87
N TYR A 684 32.85 -35.84 -16.28
CA TYR A 684 31.93 -36.65 -17.06
C TYR A 684 30.68 -35.83 -17.42
N GLY A 685 30.67 -35.25 -18.61
CA GLY A 685 29.57 -34.43 -19.14
C GLY A 685 30.02 -33.02 -19.50
N THR A 686 29.05 -32.18 -19.88
CA THR A 686 29.30 -30.82 -20.36
C THR A 686 28.75 -29.80 -19.36
N TYR A 687 29.63 -29.21 -18.56
CA TYR A 687 29.25 -28.26 -17.50
C TYR A 687 30.00 -26.94 -17.62
N GLY A 688 29.28 -25.82 -17.66
CA GLY A 688 29.89 -24.48 -17.70
C GLY A 688 29.30 -23.53 -16.66
N GLY A 689 30.13 -22.59 -16.19
CA GLY A 689 29.72 -21.55 -15.26
C GLY A 689 28.67 -20.61 -15.84
N ILE A 690 28.63 -20.44 -17.17
CA ILE A 690 27.59 -19.70 -17.89
C ILE A 690 26.81 -20.63 -18.81
N VAL A 691 27.47 -21.27 -19.77
CA VAL A 691 26.80 -22.09 -20.79
C VAL A 691 27.30 -23.53 -20.78
N ALA A 692 26.45 -24.53 -20.97
CA ALA A 692 26.98 -25.88 -21.18
C ALA A 692 27.62 -25.97 -22.58
N VAL A 693 26.87 -25.61 -23.62
CA VAL A 693 27.30 -25.72 -25.03
C VAL A 693 27.23 -24.35 -25.72
N GLN A 694 28.38 -23.86 -26.17
CA GLN A 694 28.48 -22.66 -27.00
C GLN A 694 28.57 -23.04 -28.49
N GLY A 695 27.55 -22.70 -29.28
CA GLY A 695 27.49 -22.95 -30.73
C GLY A 695 28.27 -21.92 -31.57
N VAL A 696 28.56 -22.29 -32.83
CA VAL A 696 29.31 -21.50 -33.85
C VAL A 696 28.44 -21.41 -35.13
N PRO A 697 28.48 -20.30 -35.91
CA PRO A 697 29.69 -19.60 -36.37
C PRO A 697 29.95 -18.21 -35.76
N ALA A 698 31.19 -17.74 -35.94
CA ALA A 698 31.76 -16.50 -35.39
C ALA A 698 30.99 -15.22 -35.75
N GLY A 699 30.68 -14.38 -34.76
CA GLY A 699 30.01 -13.10 -34.98
C GLY A 699 29.79 -12.31 -33.71
N VAL A 700 28.78 -12.69 -32.90
CA VAL A 700 28.74 -12.30 -31.47
C VAL A 700 28.09 -13.37 -30.57
N PRO A 701 28.78 -14.50 -30.28
CA PRO A 701 28.35 -15.45 -29.25
C PRO A 701 29.12 -15.20 -27.93
N LEU A 702 28.40 -15.07 -26.80
CA LEU A 702 28.90 -14.82 -25.43
C LEU A 702 29.85 -13.61 -25.27
N ALA A 703 29.32 -12.44 -24.90
CA ALA A 703 30.07 -11.19 -24.80
C ALA A 703 31.08 -11.16 -23.64
N SER A 704 32.11 -10.31 -23.76
CA SER A 704 33.20 -10.19 -22.76
C SER A 704 32.76 -9.61 -21.42
N ASN A 705 31.54 -9.08 -21.31
CA ASN A 705 30.96 -8.49 -20.11
C ASN A 705 29.97 -9.43 -19.39
N VAL A 706 30.13 -10.74 -19.60
CA VAL A 706 29.39 -11.81 -18.93
C VAL A 706 30.27 -12.44 -17.84
N TYR A 707 29.74 -12.65 -16.64
CA TYR A 707 30.53 -13.04 -15.46
C TYR A 707 29.89 -14.24 -14.74
N TRP A 708 30.68 -15.05 -14.05
CA TRP A 708 30.13 -16.05 -13.13
C TRP A 708 30.92 -16.11 -11.84
N ASP A 709 30.24 -16.50 -10.78
CA ASP A 709 30.89 -16.84 -9.51
C ASP A 709 31.47 -18.26 -9.61
N LYS A 710 32.78 -18.39 -9.75
CA LYS A 710 33.45 -19.70 -9.91
C LYS A 710 33.44 -20.54 -8.63
N GLU A 711 33.20 -19.92 -7.47
CA GLU A 711 33.17 -20.61 -6.17
C GLU A 711 31.78 -21.22 -5.97
N THR A 712 30.72 -20.44 -6.14
CA THR A 712 29.35 -20.93 -5.93
C THR A 712 28.83 -21.78 -7.10
N THR A 713 29.18 -21.45 -8.35
CA THR A 713 28.84 -22.32 -9.50
C THR A 713 29.64 -23.62 -9.48
N THR A 714 30.78 -23.65 -8.76
CA THR A 714 31.78 -24.72 -8.76
C THR A 714 32.45 -24.99 -10.12
N ARG A 715 32.38 -24.02 -11.04
CA ARG A 715 32.94 -24.13 -12.40
C ARG A 715 34.06 -23.12 -12.62
N THR A 716 35.19 -23.59 -13.12
CA THR A 716 36.34 -22.73 -13.46
C THR A 716 36.34 -22.24 -14.91
N LYS A 717 35.43 -22.78 -15.74
CA LYS A 717 35.28 -22.47 -17.16
C LYS A 717 33.90 -21.85 -17.43
N SER A 718 33.83 -20.88 -18.35
CA SER A 718 32.57 -20.24 -18.73
C SER A 718 31.66 -21.22 -19.48
N SER A 719 32.26 -22.02 -20.36
CA SER A 719 31.55 -22.93 -21.25
C SER A 719 31.99 -24.38 -20.99
N GLY A 720 31.06 -25.33 -20.93
CA GLY A 720 31.42 -26.75 -20.84
C GLY A 720 32.07 -27.25 -22.14
N TYR A 721 31.50 -26.84 -23.27
CA TYR A 721 31.98 -27.09 -24.63
C TYR A 721 31.90 -25.81 -25.46
N GLY A 722 32.88 -25.60 -26.34
CA GLY A 722 32.98 -24.43 -27.21
C GLY A 722 33.87 -23.31 -26.64
N ALA A 723 33.73 -22.11 -27.20
CA ALA A 723 34.56 -20.95 -26.88
C ALA A 723 34.46 -20.55 -25.40
N GLN A 724 35.58 -20.12 -24.83
CA GLN A 724 35.70 -19.68 -23.43
C GLN A 724 35.82 -18.16 -23.35
N LEU A 725 35.26 -17.59 -22.28
CA LEU A 725 35.61 -16.24 -21.83
C LEU A 725 36.99 -16.25 -21.17
N SER A 726 37.54 -15.05 -20.98
CA SER A 726 38.78 -14.86 -20.21
C SER A 726 38.60 -15.38 -18.79
N ALA A 727 39.68 -15.88 -18.18
CA ALA A 727 39.69 -16.31 -16.79
C ALA A 727 39.32 -15.17 -15.81
N SER A 728 39.49 -13.90 -16.22
CA SER A 728 39.08 -12.72 -15.46
C SER A 728 37.56 -12.58 -15.31
N ASN A 729 36.76 -13.24 -16.16
CA ASN A 729 35.30 -13.24 -16.06
C ASN A 729 34.77 -14.19 -14.97
N GLY A 730 35.58 -15.18 -14.57
CA GLY A 730 35.29 -16.07 -13.45
C GLY A 730 35.69 -15.43 -12.13
N LEU A 731 34.74 -14.73 -11.51
CA LEU A 731 34.91 -14.00 -10.27
C LEU A 731 34.76 -14.93 -9.06
N THR A 732 35.46 -14.64 -7.96
CA THR A 732 35.17 -15.20 -6.63
C THR A 732 33.90 -14.56 -6.06
N THR A 733 33.29 -15.13 -5.02
CA THR A 733 32.13 -14.52 -4.36
C THR A 733 32.47 -13.14 -3.79
N ALA A 734 33.68 -12.96 -3.25
CA ALA A 734 34.14 -11.66 -2.80
C ALA A 734 34.22 -10.63 -3.95
N GLN A 735 34.70 -11.06 -5.13
CA GLN A 735 34.75 -10.19 -6.31
C GLN A 735 33.35 -9.87 -6.86
N MET A 736 32.43 -10.83 -6.88
CA MET A 736 31.04 -10.63 -7.30
C MET A 736 30.32 -9.57 -6.45
N SER A 737 30.65 -9.48 -5.16
CA SER A 737 30.12 -8.45 -4.25
C SER A 737 30.79 -7.07 -4.38
N ASN A 738 31.73 -6.89 -5.31
CA ASN A 738 32.48 -5.65 -5.49
C ASN A 738 32.25 -5.04 -6.88
N PRO A 739 31.65 -3.84 -7.00
CA PRO A 739 31.40 -3.19 -8.30
C PRO A 739 32.67 -3.01 -9.16
N ALA A 740 33.84 -2.84 -8.53
CA ALA A 740 35.11 -2.66 -9.25
C ALA A 740 35.61 -3.92 -9.98
N SER A 741 34.99 -5.09 -9.74
CA SER A 741 35.32 -6.34 -10.42
C SER A 741 34.67 -6.45 -11.81
N PHE A 742 33.71 -5.58 -12.12
CA PHE A 742 33.00 -5.56 -13.40
C PHE A 742 33.58 -4.49 -14.32
N ASP A 743 33.47 -4.70 -15.62
CA ASP A 743 33.88 -3.69 -16.60
C ASP A 743 32.95 -2.45 -16.61
N ALA A 744 33.38 -1.41 -17.31
CA ALA A 744 32.69 -0.12 -17.36
C ALA A 744 31.28 -0.16 -17.98
N SER A 745 30.89 -1.26 -18.65
CA SER A 745 29.53 -1.40 -19.18
C SER A 745 28.50 -1.72 -18.08
N TRP A 746 28.96 -2.17 -16.91
CA TRP A 746 28.11 -2.40 -15.73
C TRP A 746 27.93 -1.09 -14.95
N ASP A 747 26.81 -0.41 -15.18
CA ASP A 747 26.48 0.83 -14.49
C ASP A 747 25.87 0.58 -13.10
N PHE A 748 26.65 0.87 -12.06
CA PHE A 748 26.25 0.84 -10.65
C PHE A 748 25.87 2.22 -10.08
N SER A 749 25.85 3.28 -10.90
CA SER A 749 25.42 4.62 -10.49
C SER A 749 23.96 4.62 -10.03
N GLU A 750 23.50 5.72 -9.41
CA GLU A 750 22.13 5.84 -8.91
C GLU A 750 21.06 5.61 -9.98
N THR A 751 21.37 5.90 -11.25
CA THR A 751 20.50 5.69 -12.41
C THR A 751 20.80 4.42 -13.19
N GLY A 752 21.82 3.67 -12.77
CA GLY A 752 22.31 2.48 -13.46
C GLY A 752 21.42 1.25 -13.29
N THR A 753 21.65 0.24 -14.13
CA THR A 753 20.89 -1.01 -14.10
C THR A 753 21.14 -1.85 -12.85
N TRP A 754 22.36 -1.80 -12.30
CA TRP A 754 22.80 -2.71 -11.26
C TRP A 754 22.96 -1.99 -9.92
N VAL A 755 22.79 -2.73 -8.84
CA VAL A 755 23.06 -2.29 -7.47
C VAL A 755 23.59 -3.47 -6.65
N ILE A 756 24.47 -3.20 -5.69
CA ILE A 756 24.92 -4.19 -4.70
C ILE A 756 24.47 -3.70 -3.32
N PRO A 757 23.36 -4.24 -2.77
CA PRO A 757 22.94 -3.93 -1.41
C PRO A 757 24.00 -4.30 -0.37
N ALA A 758 24.00 -3.61 0.77
CA ALA A 758 24.92 -3.92 1.85
C ALA A 758 24.78 -5.39 2.30
N GLY A 759 25.89 -6.14 2.26
CA GLY A 759 25.91 -7.57 2.61
C GLY A 759 25.50 -8.53 1.49
N ALA A 760 25.16 -8.05 0.29
CA ALA A 760 24.87 -8.91 -0.84
C ALA A 760 26.15 -9.60 -1.37
N THR A 761 26.00 -10.84 -1.86
CA THR A 761 27.10 -11.64 -2.42
C THR A 761 27.27 -11.45 -3.93
N HIS A 762 26.35 -10.75 -4.58
CA HIS A 762 26.35 -10.45 -6.01
C HIS A 762 25.49 -9.21 -6.31
N PRO A 763 25.57 -8.63 -7.52
CA PRO A 763 24.67 -7.57 -7.95
C PRO A 763 23.22 -8.05 -8.06
N ILE A 764 22.28 -7.13 -7.89
CA ILE A 764 20.88 -7.30 -8.25
C ILE A 764 20.46 -6.19 -9.22
N LEU A 765 19.34 -6.40 -9.91
CA LEU A 765 18.78 -5.39 -10.78
C LEU A 765 18.16 -4.29 -9.92
N ARG A 766 18.46 -3.03 -10.24
CA ARG A 766 18.03 -1.88 -9.43
C ARG A 766 16.51 -1.79 -9.27
N TRP A 767 15.75 -2.20 -10.29
CA TRP A 767 14.28 -2.23 -10.21
C TRP A 767 13.74 -3.17 -9.12
N GLN A 768 14.55 -4.11 -8.61
CA GLN A 768 14.18 -5.01 -7.52
C GLN A 768 14.13 -4.32 -6.15
N LEU A 769 14.79 -3.16 -5.99
CA LEU A 769 14.77 -2.42 -4.72
C LEU A 769 13.40 -1.83 -4.38
N GLY A 770 12.52 -1.72 -5.38
CA GLY A 770 11.19 -1.13 -5.24
C GLY A 770 10.03 -2.13 -5.42
N GLN A 771 10.31 -3.43 -5.43
CA GLN A 771 9.29 -4.49 -5.47
C GLN A 771 8.84 -4.93 -4.08
#